data_AF-A0A3D5FT63-F1
#
_entry.id   AF-A0A3D5FT63-F1
#
_cell.length_a   1.000
_cell.length_b   1.000
_cell.length_c   1.000
_cell.angle_alpha   90.00
_cell.angle_beta   90.00
_cell.angle_gamma   90.00
#
_symmetry.space_group_name_H-M   'P 1'
#
loop_
_entity.id
_entity.type
_entity.pdbx_description
1 polymer ?
#
loop_
_entity_poly.entity_id
_entity_poly.type
_entity_poly.pdbx_seq_one_letter_code
_entity_poly.pdbx_strand_id
1 'polypeptide(L)'
;MQLVMLLLLTTPTLAQVTGIVTDLSGTPIVEALVSVRATKTRTLSGGDGRFELTGIKDGPLIVIAARKGYYNGSHWLDAPTTGIRIELEAIPQDDNPDYQFVRAKSCGGCHDDQFEDWTGSAMAQAGTNRWVYDIYDGSGTEGGNGGFVYVRDSAYSHVNPASECAACHQPEAWARNPYQPLDPLDSMSTGALHGISCDLCHKIANVDESKANYPGLYPGSVTLTRPAEASSQVQYGVLGDTEFDLDANIMRPSYQPQLTAAMCGACHQDMNDPDEDGDFADEEGVISEPTYLEWLASPYGDPDSPLYTTCVDCHMPPSGANTAGGWYGYSFPDRDTLTIRSHRIEGTTARCLENALTLQMESRILNQQLHVDIRIINDQTGHHVPDGVTVRNMVLLVEANGRRNGQPLTQLRGPVVDDLGGVGDPAQGYFAGLPGILFAKVNHDASGNGPTFFTDATGIQWDNRIAALGVDESSYVFDLPSEGAGVDVRARLIYRRAFRFLVDAKGWTEDGHGRPLADIQPPHFGHLMEEATWSWPGATAVTGATDAGPNDLSLTQNYPNPFNPQTTIRYEIPKPGRVVLQVHNLLGERVRTLVAEHQTAGSHHLTWDGRDEAGRQLAAGTYLYRLQASGGVQMRKMLLIR
;
A
#
# COMPACT_ATOMS: atom_id res chain seq x y z
N MET A 1 -51.17 51.12 -7.94
CA MET A 1 -50.14 51.01 -8.99
C MET A 1 -49.04 50.15 -8.40
N GLN A 2 -48.73 49.06 -9.11
CA GLN A 2 -47.67 48.05 -8.87
C GLN A 2 -47.75 47.17 -7.62
N LEU A 3 -48.33 45.98 -7.84
CA LEU A 3 -48.22 44.78 -7.01
C LEU A 3 -46.90 44.08 -7.38
N VAL A 4 -46.07 43.76 -6.39
CA VAL A 4 -44.84 42.97 -6.55
C VAL A 4 -45.24 41.48 -6.55
N MET A 5 -44.97 40.79 -7.66
CA MET A 5 -45.17 39.35 -7.79
C MET A 5 -43.88 38.64 -7.40
N LEU A 6 -43.90 37.95 -6.26
CA LEU A 6 -42.80 37.13 -5.77
C LEU A 6 -42.84 35.80 -6.53
N LEU A 7 -41.83 35.54 -7.38
CA LEU A 7 -41.67 34.26 -8.07
C LEU A 7 -41.01 33.27 -7.09
N LEU A 8 -41.80 32.32 -6.55
CA LEU A 8 -41.28 31.16 -5.82
C LEU A 8 -40.64 30.20 -6.84
N LEU A 9 -39.31 30.15 -6.86
CA LEU A 9 -38.55 29.09 -7.52
C LEU A 9 -38.73 27.81 -6.69
N THR A 10 -39.65 26.94 -7.10
CA THR A 10 -39.74 25.57 -6.57
C THR A 10 -38.53 24.79 -7.08
N THR A 11 -37.63 24.39 -6.19
CA THR A 11 -36.64 23.35 -6.49
C THR A 11 -37.37 22.08 -6.97
N PRO A 12 -36.93 21.42 -8.05
CA PRO A 12 -37.55 20.17 -8.47
C PRO A 12 -37.48 19.17 -7.31
N THR A 13 -38.63 18.65 -6.91
CA THR A 13 -38.71 17.51 -5.99
C THR A 13 -38.02 16.33 -6.65
N LEU A 14 -36.91 15.87 -6.08
CA LEU A 14 -36.16 14.73 -6.58
C LEU A 14 -37.05 13.48 -6.54
N ALA A 15 -37.03 12.67 -7.61
CA ALA A 15 -37.83 11.46 -7.69
C ALA A 15 -37.41 10.45 -6.63
N GLN A 16 -38.42 9.74 -6.11
CA GLN A 16 -38.25 8.66 -5.17
C GLN A 16 -38.49 7.32 -5.85
N VAL A 17 -37.67 6.33 -5.51
CA VAL A 17 -37.93 4.93 -5.85
C VAL A 17 -38.06 4.13 -4.55
N THR A 18 -39.17 3.42 -4.39
CA THR A 18 -39.41 2.58 -3.20
C THR A 18 -39.78 1.17 -3.60
N GLY A 19 -39.43 0.21 -2.75
CA GLY A 19 -39.68 -1.18 -3.01
C GLY A 19 -39.36 -2.08 -1.84
N ILE A 20 -39.28 -3.38 -2.13
CA ILE A 20 -38.87 -4.43 -1.20
C ILE A 20 -37.84 -5.33 -1.87
N VAL A 21 -36.81 -5.72 -1.11
CA VAL A 21 -35.87 -6.77 -1.48
C VAL A 21 -36.28 -8.07 -0.79
N THR A 22 -36.44 -9.14 -1.56
CA THR A 22 -36.75 -10.47 -1.03
C THR A 22 -35.83 -11.53 -1.60
N ASP A 23 -35.76 -12.71 -0.99
CA ASP A 23 -35.27 -13.89 -1.68
C ASP A 23 -36.32 -14.46 -2.65
N LEU A 24 -35.99 -15.53 -3.37
CA LEU A 24 -36.92 -16.22 -4.29
C LEU A 24 -38.13 -16.87 -3.59
N SER A 25 -38.10 -17.05 -2.26
CA SER A 25 -39.25 -17.53 -1.48
C SER A 25 -40.21 -16.40 -1.08
N GLY A 26 -39.81 -15.14 -1.32
CA GLY A 26 -40.53 -13.95 -0.87
C GLY A 26 -40.19 -13.51 0.55
N THR A 27 -39.16 -14.11 1.18
CA THR A 27 -38.68 -13.69 2.50
C THR A 27 -37.92 -12.38 2.38
N PRO A 28 -38.22 -11.34 3.19
CA PRO A 28 -37.51 -10.07 3.11
C PRO A 28 -36.01 -10.19 3.43
N ILE A 29 -35.18 -9.53 2.63
CA ILE A 29 -33.73 -9.45 2.85
C ILE A 29 -33.40 -8.11 3.51
N VAL A 30 -32.90 -8.19 4.74
CA VAL A 30 -32.50 -7.05 5.57
C VAL A 30 -31.12 -6.57 5.16
N GLU A 31 -30.88 -5.26 5.21
CA GLU A 31 -29.59 -4.63 4.94
C GLU A 31 -28.97 -5.07 3.59
N ALA A 32 -29.81 -5.28 2.59
CA ALA A 32 -29.38 -5.37 1.20
C ALA A 32 -28.96 -3.96 0.74
N LEU A 33 -27.80 -3.87 0.08
CA LEU A 33 -27.37 -2.65 -0.57
C LEU A 33 -28.22 -2.43 -1.82
N VAL A 34 -29.02 -1.37 -1.83
CA VAL A 34 -29.87 -1.01 -2.97
C VAL A 34 -29.32 0.26 -3.60
N SER A 35 -28.97 0.22 -4.88
CA SER A 35 -28.24 1.30 -5.57
C SER A 35 -28.83 1.58 -6.96
N VAL A 36 -28.77 2.84 -7.40
CA VAL A 36 -28.94 3.17 -8.82
C VAL A 36 -27.63 2.86 -9.53
N ARG A 37 -27.67 1.99 -10.56
CA ARG A 37 -26.50 1.44 -11.25
C ARG A 37 -25.50 2.53 -11.64
N ALA A 38 -24.23 2.33 -11.32
CA ALA A 38 -23.11 3.20 -11.68
C ALA A 38 -23.20 4.63 -11.11
N THR A 39 -23.90 4.82 -9.99
CA THR A 39 -24.02 6.12 -9.31
C THR A 39 -23.69 6.02 -7.81
N LYS A 40 -23.61 7.18 -7.14
CA LYS A 40 -23.46 7.23 -5.68
C LYS A 40 -24.78 7.07 -4.92
N THR A 41 -25.91 7.09 -5.62
CA THR A 41 -27.25 7.03 -5.02
C THR A 41 -27.56 5.60 -4.58
N ARG A 42 -27.57 5.40 -3.26
CA ARG A 42 -27.77 4.09 -2.64
C ARG A 42 -28.41 4.21 -1.26
N THR A 43 -28.97 3.11 -0.79
CA THR A 43 -29.57 2.94 0.53
C THR A 43 -29.41 1.49 0.99
N LEU A 44 -29.81 1.20 2.22
CA LEU A 44 -29.95 -0.16 2.73
C LEU A 44 -31.43 -0.51 2.89
N SER A 45 -31.79 -1.77 2.64
CA SER A 45 -33.13 -2.25 3.01
C SER A 45 -33.28 -2.36 4.54
N GLY A 46 -34.47 -2.03 5.04
CA GLY A 46 -34.82 -2.15 6.46
C GLY A 46 -35.13 -3.58 6.89
N GLY A 47 -35.54 -3.76 8.15
CA GLY A 47 -35.84 -5.06 8.75
C GLY A 47 -37.00 -5.84 8.08
N ASP A 48 -37.88 -5.16 7.33
CA ASP A 48 -38.94 -5.76 6.54
C ASP A 48 -38.58 -5.85 5.03
N GLY A 49 -37.30 -5.68 4.70
CA GLY A 49 -36.76 -5.67 3.34
C GLY A 49 -37.10 -4.43 2.52
N ARG A 50 -37.87 -3.46 3.06
CA ARG A 50 -38.23 -2.25 2.32
C ARG A 50 -37.06 -1.30 2.17
N PHE A 51 -37.03 -0.57 1.07
CA PHE A 51 -36.04 0.47 0.84
C PHE A 51 -36.67 1.73 0.22
N GLU A 52 -35.97 2.85 0.38
CA GLU A 52 -36.27 4.12 -0.25
C GLU A 52 -34.99 4.74 -0.82
N LEU A 53 -34.98 4.97 -2.13
CA LEU A 53 -33.96 5.77 -2.80
C LEU A 53 -34.52 7.16 -3.07
N THR A 54 -33.74 8.18 -2.73
CA THR A 54 -34.07 9.59 -2.94
C THR A 54 -32.98 10.26 -3.79
N GLY A 55 -33.22 11.48 -4.24
CA GLY A 55 -32.20 12.21 -5.00
C GLY A 55 -32.04 11.75 -6.44
N ILE A 56 -33.02 11.05 -7.00
CA ILE A 56 -32.95 10.49 -8.35
C ILE A 56 -33.54 11.49 -9.35
N LYS A 57 -32.96 11.54 -10.56
CA LYS A 57 -33.54 12.27 -11.70
C LYS A 57 -34.69 11.45 -12.29
N ASP A 58 -35.72 12.14 -12.75
CA ASP A 58 -36.82 11.52 -13.49
C ASP A 58 -36.32 10.82 -14.75
N GLY A 59 -36.94 9.69 -15.09
CA GLY A 59 -36.66 8.93 -16.31
C GLY A 59 -36.05 7.54 -16.06
N PRO A 60 -35.59 6.88 -17.14
CA PRO A 60 -35.23 5.47 -17.12
C PRO A 60 -33.94 5.22 -16.35
N LEU A 61 -33.94 4.19 -15.50
CA LEU A 61 -32.79 3.75 -14.74
C LEU A 61 -32.87 2.26 -14.37
N ILE A 62 -31.80 1.76 -13.77
CA ILE A 62 -31.73 0.42 -13.20
C ILE A 62 -31.42 0.54 -11.72
N VAL A 63 -32.26 -0.07 -10.89
CA VAL A 63 -32.01 -0.27 -9.47
C VAL A 63 -31.48 -1.68 -9.27
N ILE A 64 -30.37 -1.81 -8.55
CA ILE A 64 -29.75 -3.10 -8.22
C ILE A 64 -29.80 -3.27 -6.71
N ALA A 65 -30.19 -4.46 -6.25
CA ALA A 65 -30.03 -4.88 -4.87
C ALA A 65 -28.96 -5.96 -4.78
N ALA A 66 -28.13 -5.89 -3.73
CA ALA A 66 -27.05 -6.82 -3.51
C ALA A 66 -26.87 -7.13 -2.02
N ARG A 67 -26.56 -8.38 -1.71
CA ARG A 67 -26.32 -8.87 -0.36
C ARG A 67 -25.31 -10.01 -0.42
N LYS A 68 -24.34 -10.02 0.49
CA LYS A 68 -23.40 -11.15 0.64
C LYS A 68 -24.18 -12.46 0.75
N GLY A 69 -23.77 -13.47 -0.02
CA GLY A 69 -24.43 -14.78 -0.10
C GLY A 69 -25.52 -14.89 -1.16
N TYR A 70 -25.82 -13.80 -1.89
CA TYR A 70 -26.79 -13.78 -2.98
C TYR A 70 -26.15 -13.25 -4.27
N TYR A 71 -26.67 -13.69 -5.42
CA TYR A 71 -26.44 -13.00 -6.68
C TYR A 71 -27.12 -11.64 -6.63
N ASN A 72 -26.49 -10.64 -7.26
CA ASN A 72 -27.12 -9.33 -7.39
C ASN A 72 -28.36 -9.45 -8.28
N GLY A 73 -29.43 -8.73 -7.93
CA GLY A 73 -30.66 -8.67 -8.71
C GLY A 73 -30.99 -7.23 -9.07
N SER A 74 -31.66 -7.00 -10.21
CA SER A 74 -32.05 -5.66 -10.62
C SER A 74 -33.51 -5.50 -11.00
N HIS A 75 -33.89 -4.25 -11.21
CA HIS A 75 -35.17 -3.84 -11.77
C HIS A 75 -34.97 -2.63 -12.68
N TRP A 76 -35.47 -2.73 -13.92
CA TRP A 76 -35.52 -1.64 -14.89
C TRP A 76 -36.82 -0.86 -14.72
N LEU A 77 -36.75 0.46 -14.60
CA LEU A 77 -37.93 1.31 -14.37
C LEU A 77 -37.71 2.76 -14.81
N ASP A 78 -38.79 3.54 -14.85
CA ASP A 78 -38.77 5.00 -14.96
C ASP A 78 -39.03 5.65 -13.59
N ALA A 79 -38.12 6.49 -13.10
CA ALA A 79 -38.31 7.21 -11.86
C ALA A 79 -39.26 8.41 -12.06
N PRO A 80 -40.13 8.72 -11.07
CA PRO A 80 -40.35 8.00 -9.82
C PRO A 80 -41.20 6.73 -9.99
N THR A 81 -40.88 5.67 -9.24
CA THR A 81 -41.70 4.44 -9.20
C THR A 81 -41.74 3.91 -7.76
N THR A 82 -42.90 3.43 -7.31
CA THR A 82 -43.06 2.88 -5.95
C THR A 82 -43.57 1.45 -5.99
N GLY A 83 -43.25 0.68 -4.95
CA GLY A 83 -43.71 -0.71 -4.81
C GLY A 83 -42.99 -1.71 -5.72
N ILE A 84 -41.77 -1.42 -6.17
CA ILE A 84 -40.99 -2.42 -6.92
C ILE A 84 -40.56 -3.58 -6.03
N ARG A 85 -40.35 -4.74 -6.63
CA ARG A 85 -39.76 -5.90 -5.98
C ARG A 85 -38.46 -6.25 -6.70
N ILE A 86 -37.41 -6.49 -5.91
CA ILE A 86 -36.14 -7.04 -6.39
C ILE A 86 -35.92 -8.36 -5.64
N GLU A 87 -35.80 -9.45 -6.39
CA GLU A 87 -35.59 -10.78 -5.83
C GLU A 87 -34.11 -11.15 -5.95
N LEU A 88 -33.51 -11.64 -4.86
CA LEU A 88 -32.13 -12.11 -4.84
C LEU A 88 -32.11 -13.64 -4.73
N GLU A 89 -31.39 -14.27 -5.65
CA GLU A 89 -31.14 -15.71 -5.62
C GLU A 89 -29.95 -16.01 -4.72
N ALA A 90 -30.10 -16.94 -3.79
CA ALA A 90 -28.99 -17.39 -2.95
C ALA A 90 -27.94 -18.10 -3.81
N ILE A 91 -26.66 -17.83 -3.52
CA ILE A 91 -25.55 -18.48 -4.22
C ILE A 91 -25.48 -19.94 -3.73
N PRO A 92 -25.43 -20.93 -4.64
CA PRO A 92 -25.17 -22.32 -4.27
C PRO A 92 -23.89 -22.44 -3.45
N GLN A 93 -23.94 -23.22 -2.38
CA GLN A 93 -22.77 -23.46 -1.51
C GLN A 93 -21.90 -24.62 -2.03
N ASP A 94 -22.00 -24.92 -3.33
CA ASP A 94 -21.25 -26.00 -3.96
C ASP A 94 -19.78 -25.61 -4.08
N ASP A 95 -18.92 -26.48 -3.56
CA ASP A 95 -17.47 -26.38 -3.69
C ASP A 95 -16.92 -27.61 -4.40
N ASN A 96 -16.86 -27.56 -5.73
CA ASN A 96 -16.36 -28.64 -6.57
C ASN A 96 -14.82 -28.68 -6.56
N PRO A 97 -14.18 -29.72 -5.99
CA PRO A 97 -12.72 -29.84 -5.98
C PRO A 97 -12.13 -30.00 -7.39
N ASP A 98 -12.89 -30.52 -8.35
CA ASP A 98 -12.46 -30.71 -9.74
C ASP A 98 -12.62 -29.44 -10.59
N TYR A 99 -13.04 -28.33 -10.00
CA TYR A 99 -13.18 -27.05 -10.69
C TYR A 99 -11.86 -26.65 -11.36
N GLN A 100 -11.98 -26.22 -12.61
CA GLN A 100 -10.88 -25.69 -13.39
C GLN A 100 -10.96 -24.17 -13.33
N PHE A 101 -10.04 -23.54 -12.59
CA PHE A 101 -9.97 -22.09 -12.51
C PHE A 101 -9.85 -21.47 -13.90
N VAL A 102 -10.60 -20.39 -14.09
CA VAL A 102 -10.61 -19.65 -15.35
C VAL A 102 -9.25 -18.98 -15.53
N ARG A 103 -8.62 -19.22 -16.69
CA ARG A 103 -7.35 -18.56 -17.03
C ARG A 103 -7.55 -17.05 -17.03
N ALA A 104 -6.65 -16.31 -16.39
CA ALA A 104 -6.72 -14.85 -16.32
C ALA A 104 -6.86 -14.16 -17.69
N LYS A 105 -6.22 -14.72 -18.74
CA LYS A 105 -6.35 -14.23 -20.12
C LYS A 105 -7.79 -14.25 -20.65
N SER A 106 -8.62 -15.18 -20.18
CA SER A 106 -10.05 -15.22 -20.53
C SER A 106 -10.79 -14.03 -19.94
N CYS A 107 -10.46 -13.64 -18.70
CA CYS A 107 -10.99 -12.42 -18.07
C CYS A 107 -10.54 -11.17 -18.85
N GLY A 108 -9.28 -11.14 -19.30
CA GLY A 108 -8.71 -10.07 -20.12
C GLY A 108 -9.40 -9.84 -21.48
N GLY A 109 -10.28 -10.75 -21.92
CA GLY A 109 -11.12 -10.52 -23.09
C GLY A 109 -12.11 -9.37 -22.88
N CYS A 110 -12.60 -9.20 -21.64
CA CYS A 110 -13.53 -8.13 -21.25
C CYS A 110 -12.89 -7.09 -20.33
N HIS A 111 -11.81 -7.44 -19.63
CA HIS A 111 -11.14 -6.66 -18.59
C HIS A 111 -9.66 -6.48 -18.92
N ASP A 112 -9.37 -5.91 -20.08
CA ASP A 112 -8.01 -5.77 -20.62
C ASP A 112 -7.10 -4.94 -19.71
N ASP A 113 -7.57 -3.80 -19.23
CA ASP A 113 -6.82 -2.94 -18.29
C ASP A 113 -6.43 -3.68 -17.00
N GLN A 114 -7.40 -4.37 -16.38
CA GLN A 114 -7.16 -5.10 -15.13
C GLN A 114 -6.25 -6.31 -15.35
N PHE A 115 -6.38 -6.97 -16.51
CA PHE A 115 -5.53 -8.09 -16.88
C PHE A 115 -4.08 -7.66 -17.12
N GLU A 116 -3.85 -6.52 -17.78
CA GLU A 116 -2.50 -5.97 -17.97
C GLU A 116 -1.87 -5.57 -16.62
N ASP A 117 -2.64 -4.87 -15.78
CA ASP A 117 -2.24 -4.50 -14.42
C ASP A 117 -1.82 -5.72 -13.60
N TRP A 118 -2.65 -6.77 -13.58
CA TRP A 118 -2.38 -8.02 -12.87
C TRP A 118 -1.14 -8.74 -13.42
N THR A 119 -0.98 -8.83 -14.74
CA THR A 119 0.15 -9.55 -15.37
C THR A 119 1.52 -9.00 -14.93
N GLY A 120 1.60 -7.69 -14.69
CA GLY A 120 2.81 -7.02 -14.19
C GLY A 120 3.00 -7.04 -12.67
N SER A 121 2.05 -7.60 -11.92
CA SER A 121 2.03 -7.58 -10.45
C SER A 121 2.85 -8.72 -9.82
N ALA A 122 3.17 -8.57 -8.54
CA ALA A 122 3.74 -9.66 -7.74
C ALA A 122 2.73 -10.81 -7.55
N MET A 123 1.42 -10.53 -7.60
CA MET A 123 0.36 -11.54 -7.44
C MET A 123 0.39 -12.56 -8.59
N ALA A 124 0.51 -12.09 -9.84
CA ALA A 124 0.64 -12.98 -11.01
C ALA A 124 1.94 -13.80 -11.00
N GLN A 125 2.93 -13.36 -10.23
CA GLN A 125 4.26 -13.98 -10.15
C GLN A 125 4.48 -14.75 -8.83
N ALA A 126 3.46 -14.84 -7.97
CA ALA A 126 3.60 -15.39 -6.63
C ALA A 126 4.13 -16.83 -6.62
N GLY A 127 3.63 -17.67 -7.54
CA GLY A 127 4.04 -19.08 -7.67
C GLY A 127 5.40 -19.29 -8.34
N THR A 128 5.99 -18.25 -8.94
CA THR A 128 7.29 -18.30 -9.63
C THR A 128 8.38 -17.48 -8.94
N ASN A 129 8.08 -16.88 -7.78
CA ASN A 129 9.02 -16.08 -7.02
C ASN A 129 10.15 -16.95 -6.46
N ARG A 130 11.36 -16.76 -7.00
CA ARG A 130 12.54 -17.58 -6.68
C ARG A 130 13.01 -17.45 -5.23
N TRP A 131 12.76 -16.32 -4.56
CA TRP A 131 13.14 -16.19 -3.15
C TRP A 131 12.31 -17.09 -2.24
N VAL A 132 11.04 -17.35 -2.60
CA VAL A 132 10.18 -18.28 -1.87
C VAL A 132 10.78 -19.68 -1.93
N TYR A 133 11.19 -20.12 -3.12
CA TYR A 133 11.88 -21.41 -3.29
C TYR A 133 13.23 -21.45 -2.58
N ASP A 134 14.03 -20.38 -2.63
CA ASP A 134 15.29 -20.34 -1.89
C ASP A 134 15.11 -20.50 -0.38
N ILE A 135 14.05 -19.93 0.17
CA ILE A 135 13.70 -20.06 1.59
C ILE A 135 13.09 -21.43 1.88
N TYR A 136 12.28 -21.97 0.95
CA TYR A 136 11.61 -23.26 1.12
C TYR A 136 12.57 -24.44 0.98
N ASP A 137 13.19 -24.62 -0.20
CA ASP A 137 14.02 -25.79 -0.53
C ASP A 137 15.43 -25.45 -1.05
N GLY A 138 15.75 -24.17 -1.21
CA GLY A 138 17.04 -23.73 -1.73
C GLY A 138 17.20 -23.91 -3.25
N SER A 139 16.11 -24.11 -4.00
CA SER A 139 16.18 -24.35 -5.45
C SER A 139 16.01 -23.09 -6.32
N GLY A 140 15.72 -21.94 -5.70
CA GLY A 140 15.35 -20.70 -6.40
C GLY A 140 16.49 -20.05 -7.19
N THR A 141 17.66 -19.93 -6.58
CA THR A 141 18.84 -19.27 -7.13
C THR A 141 20.12 -20.06 -6.87
N GLU A 142 21.22 -19.65 -7.49
CA GLU A 142 22.50 -20.36 -7.41
C GLU A 142 23.06 -20.44 -5.97
N GLY A 143 22.77 -19.47 -5.10
CA GLY A 143 23.23 -19.53 -3.72
C GLY A 143 22.55 -20.60 -2.87
N GLY A 144 21.44 -21.17 -3.37
CA GLY A 144 20.72 -22.31 -2.84
C GLY A 144 20.71 -22.48 -1.32
N ASN A 145 21.59 -23.35 -0.82
CA ASN A 145 21.70 -23.71 0.60
C ASN A 145 22.32 -22.63 1.51
N GLY A 146 22.64 -21.44 1.02
CA GLY A 146 23.07 -20.34 1.87
C GLY A 146 21.98 -19.89 2.85
N GLY A 147 22.35 -19.51 4.08
CA GLY A 147 21.38 -18.99 5.06
C GLY A 147 20.30 -20.02 5.42
N PHE A 148 19.07 -19.55 5.62
CA PHE A 148 17.92 -20.37 6.03
C PHE A 148 17.29 -21.14 4.86
N VAL A 149 16.96 -22.43 5.06
CA VAL A 149 16.21 -23.29 4.14
C VAL A 149 15.24 -24.19 4.95
N TYR A 150 13.94 -24.03 4.77
CA TYR A 150 12.90 -24.72 5.53
C TYR A 150 13.06 -26.24 5.53
N VAL A 151 13.09 -26.88 4.35
CA VAL A 151 13.15 -28.36 4.25
C VAL A 151 14.44 -28.97 4.80
N ARG A 152 15.46 -28.15 5.07
CA ARG A 152 16.75 -28.58 5.61
C ARG A 152 16.87 -28.26 7.10
N ASP A 153 16.48 -27.06 7.49
CA ASP A 153 16.77 -26.48 8.81
C ASP A 153 15.60 -26.62 9.77
N SER A 154 14.36 -26.59 9.28
CA SER A 154 13.20 -26.55 10.17
C SER A 154 13.05 -27.87 10.90
N ALA A 155 12.77 -27.75 12.21
CA ALA A 155 12.48 -28.89 13.05
C ALA A 155 11.25 -29.65 12.57
N TYR A 156 10.32 -28.98 11.88
CA TYR A 156 9.04 -29.54 11.48
C TYR A 156 8.99 -30.07 10.05
N SER A 157 10.00 -29.77 9.23
CA SER A 157 10.07 -30.19 7.81
C SER A 157 9.85 -31.69 7.55
N HIS A 158 10.11 -32.54 8.54
CA HIS A 158 9.90 -34.00 8.45
C HIS A 158 8.46 -34.45 8.71
N VAL A 159 7.69 -33.71 9.52
CA VAL A 159 6.27 -33.95 9.81
C VAL A 159 5.36 -33.11 8.93
N ASN A 160 5.81 -31.92 8.52
CA ASN A 160 5.13 -30.99 7.64
C ASN A 160 6.02 -30.66 6.42
N PRO A 161 6.30 -31.62 5.52
CA PRO A 161 7.14 -31.38 4.35
C PRO A 161 6.49 -30.46 3.31
N ALA A 162 5.20 -30.13 3.46
CA ALA A 162 4.50 -29.22 2.57
C ALA A 162 4.65 -27.76 3.00
N SER A 163 4.76 -27.53 4.32
CA SER A 163 4.46 -26.24 4.95
C SER A 163 3.14 -25.66 4.40
N GLU A 164 3.00 -24.35 4.47
CA GLU A 164 1.82 -23.58 4.11
C GLU A 164 2.18 -22.55 3.04
N CYS A 165 3.42 -22.54 2.54
CA CYS A 165 3.88 -21.62 1.51
C CYS A 165 2.98 -21.69 0.26
N ALA A 166 2.55 -22.90 -0.13
CA ALA A 166 1.67 -23.11 -1.28
C ALA A 166 0.26 -22.54 -1.07
N ALA A 167 -0.23 -22.45 0.17
CA ALA A 167 -1.54 -21.87 0.49
C ALA A 167 -1.60 -20.37 0.12
N CYS A 168 -0.48 -19.67 0.22
CA CYS A 168 -0.34 -18.26 -0.16
C CYS A 168 0.23 -18.08 -1.57
N HIS A 169 1.18 -18.91 -2.02
CA HIS A 169 1.92 -18.68 -3.27
C HIS A 169 1.43 -19.48 -4.48
N GLN A 170 0.78 -20.63 -4.27
CA GLN A 170 0.22 -21.49 -5.32
C GLN A 170 -1.24 -21.90 -5.02
N PRO A 171 -2.10 -20.92 -4.70
CA PRO A 171 -3.41 -21.19 -4.11
C PRO A 171 -4.39 -21.97 -4.99
N GLU A 172 -4.28 -21.93 -6.33
CA GLU A 172 -5.15 -22.74 -7.19
C GLU A 172 -4.88 -24.24 -7.02
N ALA A 173 -3.61 -24.63 -6.94
CA ALA A 173 -3.20 -26.01 -6.72
C ALA A 173 -3.58 -26.45 -5.30
N TRP A 174 -3.33 -25.59 -4.30
CA TRP A 174 -3.71 -25.82 -2.91
C TRP A 174 -5.22 -25.98 -2.74
N ALA A 175 -6.05 -25.13 -3.35
CA ALA A 175 -7.50 -25.21 -3.26
C ALA A 175 -8.05 -26.54 -3.81
N ARG A 176 -7.39 -27.14 -4.80
CA ARG A 176 -7.76 -28.46 -5.34
C ARG A 176 -7.36 -29.59 -4.40
N ASN A 177 -6.15 -29.51 -3.85
CA ASN A 177 -5.61 -30.52 -2.96
C ASN A 177 -4.79 -29.81 -1.86
N PRO A 178 -5.40 -29.52 -0.70
CA PRO A 178 -4.69 -28.85 0.39
C PRO A 178 -3.52 -29.67 0.93
N TYR A 179 -2.62 -29.03 1.67
CA TYR A 179 -1.44 -29.68 2.28
C TYR A 179 -0.46 -30.27 1.27
N GLN A 180 -0.43 -29.71 0.06
CA GLN A 180 0.59 -30.06 -0.94
C GLN A 180 1.78 -29.11 -0.85
N PRO A 181 3.00 -29.61 -1.05
CA PRO A 181 4.19 -28.76 -1.14
C PRO A 181 4.09 -27.82 -2.35
N LEU A 182 4.97 -26.83 -2.40
CA LEU A 182 5.18 -26.06 -3.63
C LEU A 182 5.52 -27.00 -4.79
N ASP A 183 4.89 -26.78 -5.94
CA ASP A 183 5.28 -27.44 -7.18
C ASP A 183 6.77 -27.19 -7.45
N PRO A 184 7.54 -28.18 -7.92
CA PRO A 184 8.95 -27.95 -8.22
C PRO A 184 9.12 -26.91 -9.34
N LEU A 185 10.11 -26.02 -9.20
CA LEU A 185 10.39 -24.93 -10.15
C LEU A 185 10.52 -25.38 -11.61
N ASP A 186 11.01 -26.59 -11.86
CA ASP A 186 11.23 -27.14 -13.19
C ASP A 186 10.00 -27.89 -13.77
N SER A 187 8.95 -28.06 -12.96
CA SER A 187 7.78 -28.87 -13.30
C SER A 187 6.47 -28.30 -12.72
N MET A 188 6.36 -26.96 -12.69
CA MET A 188 5.19 -26.24 -12.19
C MET A 188 3.89 -26.57 -12.95
N SER A 189 2.80 -26.72 -12.19
CA SER A 189 1.45 -26.82 -12.75
C SER A 189 1.00 -25.51 -13.39
N THR A 190 -0.06 -25.57 -14.22
CA THR A 190 -0.66 -24.37 -14.79
C THR A 190 -1.20 -23.42 -13.72
N GLY A 191 -1.72 -23.94 -12.61
CA GLY A 191 -2.22 -23.12 -11.50
C GLY A 191 -1.11 -22.40 -10.76
N ALA A 192 0.02 -23.06 -10.51
CA ALA A 192 1.20 -22.40 -9.93
C ALA A 192 1.73 -21.27 -10.83
N LEU A 193 1.75 -21.48 -12.15
CA LEU A 193 2.15 -20.45 -13.13
C LEU A 193 1.18 -19.26 -13.22
N HIS A 194 -0.06 -19.41 -12.75
CA HIS A 194 -0.99 -18.29 -12.63
C HIS A 194 -0.73 -17.44 -11.37
N GLY A 195 0.02 -17.93 -10.39
CA GLY A 195 0.14 -17.25 -9.09
C GLY A 195 -1.22 -17.04 -8.42
N ILE A 196 -1.49 -15.84 -7.92
CA ILE A 196 -2.80 -15.47 -7.37
C ILE A 196 -3.66 -14.92 -8.50
N SER A 197 -4.56 -15.75 -9.02
CA SER A 197 -5.32 -15.44 -10.24
C SER A 197 -6.59 -14.62 -9.99
N CYS A 198 -7.11 -14.03 -11.06
CA CYS A 198 -8.38 -13.30 -11.04
C CYS A 198 -9.52 -14.18 -10.51
N ASP A 199 -9.67 -15.39 -11.06
CA ASP A 199 -10.79 -16.26 -10.74
C ASP A 199 -10.72 -16.69 -9.28
N LEU A 200 -9.54 -16.99 -8.75
CA LEU A 200 -9.36 -17.34 -7.35
C LEU A 200 -9.86 -16.23 -6.40
N CYS A 201 -9.33 -15.01 -6.52
CA CYS A 201 -9.74 -13.89 -5.65
C CYS A 201 -11.25 -13.63 -5.79
N HIS A 202 -11.77 -13.73 -7.00
CA HIS A 202 -13.20 -13.53 -7.29
C HIS A 202 -14.08 -14.76 -7.01
N LYS A 203 -13.54 -15.84 -6.42
CA LYS A 203 -14.28 -17.00 -5.88
C LYS A 203 -14.31 -17.08 -4.35
N ILE A 204 -13.63 -16.17 -3.65
CA ILE A 204 -13.66 -16.13 -2.18
C ILE A 204 -15.03 -15.66 -1.69
N ALA A 205 -15.80 -16.61 -1.18
CA ALA A 205 -17.17 -16.43 -0.70
C ALA A 205 -17.23 -16.00 0.78
N ASN A 206 -16.20 -16.33 1.56
CA ASN A 206 -16.06 -15.89 2.93
C ASN A 206 -14.61 -16.00 3.39
N VAL A 207 -14.18 -15.05 4.23
CA VAL A 207 -13.03 -15.22 5.11
C VAL A 207 -13.55 -15.26 6.54
N ASP A 208 -13.12 -16.25 7.31
CA ASP A 208 -13.41 -16.34 8.74
C ASP A 208 -12.44 -15.43 9.50
N GLU A 209 -12.90 -14.23 9.85
CA GLU A 209 -12.09 -13.23 10.56
C GLU A 209 -11.72 -13.67 12.00
N SER A 210 -12.35 -14.71 12.55
CA SER A 210 -11.92 -15.33 13.81
C SER A 210 -10.67 -16.20 13.66
N LYS A 211 -10.27 -16.50 12.42
CA LYS A 211 -9.13 -17.32 12.02
C LYS A 211 -8.10 -16.53 11.24
N ALA A 212 -7.88 -15.27 11.62
CA ALA A 212 -7.00 -14.37 10.88
C ALA A 212 -5.55 -14.87 10.75
N ASN A 213 -5.05 -15.68 11.69
CA ASN A 213 -3.68 -16.20 11.70
C ASN A 213 -3.46 -17.44 10.82
N TYR A 214 -4.51 -17.99 10.23
CA TYR A 214 -4.40 -19.17 9.38
C TYR A 214 -3.83 -18.77 8.01
N PRO A 215 -2.75 -19.42 7.53
CA PRO A 215 -2.04 -18.99 6.33
C PRO A 215 -2.82 -19.27 5.04
N GLY A 216 -3.02 -18.24 4.25
CA GLY A 216 -3.55 -18.32 2.89
C GLY A 216 -4.95 -18.92 2.83
N LEU A 217 -5.10 -19.92 1.98
CA LEU A 217 -6.34 -20.70 1.82
C LEU A 217 -6.37 -21.94 2.71
N TYR A 218 -5.89 -21.83 3.95
CA TYR A 218 -5.95 -22.95 4.89
C TYR A 218 -7.40 -23.46 5.03
N PRO A 219 -7.64 -24.78 5.03
CA PRO A 219 -9.00 -25.33 5.13
C PRO A 219 -9.77 -24.78 6.33
N GLY A 220 -10.91 -24.16 6.06
CA GLY A 220 -11.81 -23.61 7.08
C GLY A 220 -11.49 -22.20 7.55
N SER A 221 -10.44 -21.53 7.06
CA SER A 221 -10.25 -20.08 7.21
C SER A 221 -10.86 -19.30 6.04
N VAL A 222 -10.86 -19.89 4.85
CA VAL A 222 -11.46 -19.32 3.63
C VAL A 222 -12.48 -20.29 3.04
N THR A 223 -13.63 -19.76 2.63
CA THR A 223 -14.64 -20.50 1.87
C THR A 223 -14.60 -20.04 0.41
N LEU A 224 -14.42 -20.99 -0.49
CA LEU A 224 -14.54 -20.79 -1.94
C LEU A 224 -15.91 -21.25 -2.43
N THR A 225 -16.41 -20.62 -3.49
CA THR A 225 -17.55 -21.13 -4.25
C THR A 225 -17.07 -21.57 -5.62
N ARG A 226 -16.99 -22.90 -5.84
CA ARG A 226 -16.54 -23.52 -7.08
C ARG A 226 -17.68 -24.33 -7.70
N PRO A 227 -18.58 -23.70 -8.47
CA PRO A 227 -19.76 -24.36 -9.00
C PRO A 227 -19.42 -25.34 -10.13
N ALA A 228 -20.06 -26.51 -10.14
CA ALA A 228 -19.93 -27.50 -11.21
C ALA A 228 -20.68 -27.11 -12.50
N GLU A 229 -21.82 -26.45 -12.34
CA GLU A 229 -22.68 -26.03 -13.45
C GLU A 229 -22.34 -24.62 -13.93
N ALA A 230 -22.32 -24.42 -15.25
CA ALA A 230 -22.04 -23.12 -15.85
C ALA A 230 -23.08 -22.05 -15.44
N SER A 231 -24.34 -22.44 -15.24
CA SER A 231 -25.42 -21.52 -14.80
C SER A 231 -25.23 -20.98 -13.38
N SER A 232 -24.38 -21.61 -12.58
CA SER A 232 -24.13 -21.24 -11.19
C SER A 232 -22.83 -20.43 -11.02
N GLN A 233 -22.17 -20.04 -12.12
CA GLN A 233 -20.94 -19.25 -12.04
C GLN A 233 -21.16 -17.92 -11.32
N VAL A 234 -20.31 -17.65 -10.32
CA VAL A 234 -20.36 -16.44 -9.48
C VAL A 234 -19.04 -15.68 -9.50
N GLN A 235 -19.07 -14.35 -9.56
CA GLN A 235 -17.88 -13.51 -9.42
C GLN A 235 -18.13 -12.54 -8.27
N TYR A 236 -17.37 -12.69 -7.19
CA TYR A 236 -17.46 -11.83 -6.02
C TYR A 236 -16.77 -10.50 -6.26
N GLY A 237 -17.42 -9.39 -5.90
CA GLY A 237 -16.88 -8.04 -6.10
C GLY A 237 -17.39 -7.06 -5.06
N VAL A 238 -16.70 -5.93 -4.93
CA VAL A 238 -17.10 -4.85 -4.00
C VAL A 238 -18.18 -3.94 -4.58
N LEU A 239 -18.46 -4.07 -5.88
CA LEU A 239 -19.47 -3.28 -6.58
C LEU A 239 -20.83 -3.96 -6.47
N GLY A 240 -21.59 -3.64 -5.42
CA GLY A 240 -22.97 -4.10 -5.26
C GLY A 240 -23.99 -3.43 -6.18
N ASP A 241 -23.52 -2.64 -7.15
CA ASP A 241 -24.30 -1.99 -8.20
C ASP A 241 -24.00 -2.59 -9.59
N THR A 242 -23.48 -3.81 -9.62
CA THR A 242 -23.20 -4.54 -10.86
C THR A 242 -24.30 -5.55 -11.15
N GLU A 243 -24.81 -5.50 -12.37
CA GLU A 243 -25.59 -6.57 -12.97
C GLU A 243 -24.93 -6.91 -14.30
N PHE A 244 -24.85 -8.22 -14.57
CA PHE A 244 -24.46 -8.77 -15.84
C PHE A 244 -25.52 -9.78 -16.26
N ASP A 245 -26.20 -9.52 -17.37
CA ASP A 245 -27.02 -10.51 -18.06
C ASP A 245 -26.65 -10.49 -19.54
N LEU A 246 -25.63 -11.26 -19.89
CA LEU A 246 -25.38 -11.69 -21.27
C LEU A 246 -26.08 -13.03 -21.41
N ASP A 247 -26.93 -13.20 -22.44
CA ASP A 247 -27.73 -14.38 -22.83
C ASP A 247 -26.97 -15.73 -22.79
N ALA A 248 -26.49 -16.18 -21.62
CA ALA A 248 -25.74 -17.42 -21.39
C ALA A 248 -25.27 -17.67 -19.93
N ASN A 249 -25.57 -16.82 -18.93
CA ASN A 249 -25.12 -17.02 -17.52
C ASN A 249 -23.60 -17.27 -17.35
N ILE A 250 -22.76 -16.66 -18.20
CA ILE A 250 -21.32 -16.97 -18.22
C ILE A 250 -20.60 -16.52 -16.93
N MET A 251 -21.08 -15.45 -16.29
CA MET A 251 -20.58 -14.90 -15.02
C MET A 251 -21.68 -14.09 -14.32
N ARG A 252 -22.01 -14.39 -13.06
CA ARG A 252 -23.03 -13.65 -12.28
C ARG A 252 -22.38 -12.90 -11.11
N PRO A 253 -22.59 -11.59 -10.97
CA PRO A 253 -21.96 -10.83 -9.90
C PRO A 253 -22.61 -11.11 -8.54
N SER A 254 -21.78 -11.11 -7.49
CA SER A 254 -22.24 -11.11 -6.11
C SER A 254 -21.44 -10.10 -5.30
N TYR A 255 -22.14 -9.31 -4.48
CA TYR A 255 -21.51 -8.37 -3.57
C TYR A 255 -20.80 -9.07 -2.41
N GLN A 256 -19.50 -8.81 -2.27
CA GLN A 256 -18.67 -9.32 -1.19
C GLN A 256 -17.91 -8.16 -0.53
N PRO A 257 -18.38 -7.65 0.62
CA PRO A 257 -17.73 -6.54 1.31
C PRO A 257 -16.35 -6.91 1.88
N GLN A 258 -16.10 -8.18 2.20
CA GLN A 258 -14.79 -8.62 2.74
C GLN A 258 -13.62 -8.45 1.77
N LEU A 259 -13.89 -8.28 0.46
CA LEU A 259 -12.87 -8.05 -0.56
C LEU A 259 -12.07 -6.76 -0.33
N THR A 260 -12.54 -5.82 0.52
CA THR A 260 -11.86 -4.55 0.76
C THR A 260 -10.65 -4.68 1.70
N ALA A 261 -10.69 -5.64 2.65
CA ALA A 261 -9.63 -5.80 3.66
C ALA A 261 -9.44 -7.26 4.10
N ALA A 262 -10.46 -7.92 4.66
CA ALA A 262 -10.34 -9.27 5.23
C ALA A 262 -9.82 -10.31 4.23
N MET A 263 -10.17 -10.19 2.94
CA MET A 263 -9.63 -11.06 1.89
C MET A 263 -8.12 -10.91 1.70
N CYS A 264 -7.57 -9.70 1.86
CA CYS A 264 -6.14 -9.48 1.83
C CYS A 264 -5.47 -10.14 3.05
N GLY A 265 -6.13 -10.06 4.21
CA GLY A 265 -5.67 -10.69 5.44
C GLY A 265 -5.48 -12.20 5.33
N ALA A 266 -6.26 -12.90 4.51
CA ALA A 266 -6.06 -14.33 4.30
C ALA A 266 -4.62 -14.69 3.88
N CYS A 267 -3.93 -13.84 3.12
CA CYS A 267 -2.53 -14.10 2.71
C CYS A 267 -1.52 -13.12 3.34
N HIS A 268 -1.97 -11.97 3.86
CA HIS A 268 -1.15 -10.94 4.51
C HIS A 268 -1.36 -10.92 6.03
N GLN A 269 -1.74 -12.06 6.59
CA GLN A 269 -1.77 -12.33 8.01
C GLN A 269 -1.57 -13.83 8.22
N ASP A 270 -0.51 -14.20 8.93
CA ASP A 270 -0.28 -15.60 9.29
C ASP A 270 0.57 -15.75 10.55
N MET A 271 0.49 -16.93 11.16
CA MET A 271 1.31 -17.36 12.28
C MET A 271 1.96 -18.69 11.92
N ASN A 272 3.13 -18.99 12.47
CA ASN A 272 3.62 -20.36 12.44
C ASN A 272 2.80 -21.26 13.38
N ASP A 273 2.95 -22.57 13.24
CA ASP A 273 2.29 -23.59 14.04
C ASP A 273 3.38 -24.42 14.76
N PRO A 274 3.82 -23.99 15.96
CA PRO A 274 4.96 -24.62 16.64
C PRO A 274 4.70 -26.07 17.10
N ASP A 275 3.45 -26.51 17.25
CA ASP A 275 3.13 -27.87 17.67
C ASP A 275 2.57 -28.76 16.54
N GLU A 276 2.34 -28.17 15.37
CA GLU A 276 1.91 -28.79 14.12
C GLU A 276 0.54 -29.50 14.25
N ASP A 277 -0.36 -28.94 15.07
CA ASP A 277 -1.72 -29.46 15.27
C ASP A 277 -2.77 -28.85 14.32
N GLY A 278 -2.40 -27.79 13.60
CA GLY A 278 -3.20 -27.09 12.60
C GLY A 278 -4.16 -26.03 13.15
N ASP A 279 -4.03 -25.59 14.41
CA ASP A 279 -4.94 -24.63 15.03
C ASP A 279 -4.46 -23.17 15.08
N PHE A 280 -3.18 -22.88 14.78
CA PHE A 280 -2.59 -21.52 14.64
C PHE A 280 -2.99 -20.52 15.75
N ALA A 281 -3.34 -21.04 16.93
CA ALA A 281 -3.82 -20.28 18.08
C ALA A 281 -2.86 -20.39 19.27
N ASP A 282 -1.64 -20.88 19.02
CA ASP A 282 -0.62 -21.13 20.03
C ASP A 282 -0.16 -19.87 20.76
N GLU A 283 -0.01 -19.97 22.09
CA GLU A 283 0.62 -18.93 22.90
C GLU A 283 2.09 -18.71 22.52
N GLU A 284 2.77 -19.77 22.06
CA GLU A 284 4.17 -19.74 21.61
C GLU A 284 4.32 -19.40 20.11
N GLY A 285 3.19 -19.27 19.39
CA GLY A 285 3.15 -18.93 17.99
C GLY A 285 3.65 -17.51 17.71
N VAL A 286 4.42 -17.36 16.64
CA VAL A 286 4.96 -16.09 16.15
C VAL A 286 4.33 -15.76 14.81
N ILE A 287 3.62 -14.63 14.78
CA ILE A 287 3.06 -14.07 13.55
C ILE A 287 4.20 -13.79 12.55
N SER A 288 4.12 -14.31 11.33
CA SER A 288 5.14 -14.04 10.32
C SER A 288 4.89 -12.72 9.61
N GLU A 289 3.65 -12.53 9.16
CA GLU A 289 3.17 -11.32 8.52
C GLU A 289 2.01 -10.76 9.36
N PRO A 290 2.20 -9.63 10.06
CA PRO A 290 1.19 -9.06 10.97
C PRO A 290 0.27 -8.01 10.33
N THR A 291 0.29 -7.87 9.00
CA THR A 291 -0.26 -6.69 8.29
C THR A 291 -1.73 -6.43 8.56
N TYR A 292 -2.58 -7.45 8.49
CA TYR A 292 -4.02 -7.27 8.68
C TYR A 292 -4.36 -6.88 10.11
N LEU A 293 -3.75 -7.53 11.11
CA LEU A 293 -4.03 -7.22 12.52
C LEU A 293 -3.46 -5.86 12.92
N GLU A 294 -2.30 -5.47 12.39
CA GLU A 294 -1.75 -4.11 12.57
C GLU A 294 -2.68 -3.04 11.96
N TRP A 295 -3.19 -3.28 10.74
CA TRP A 295 -4.19 -2.43 10.11
C TRP A 295 -5.46 -2.32 10.95
N LEU A 296 -6.00 -3.45 11.39
CA LEU A 296 -7.23 -3.53 12.18
C LEU A 296 -7.09 -2.79 13.53
N ALA A 297 -5.90 -2.82 14.13
CA ALA A 297 -5.60 -2.10 15.37
C ALA A 297 -5.38 -0.59 15.17
N SER A 298 -5.23 -0.12 13.93
CA SER A 298 -4.99 1.29 13.61
C SER A 298 -6.30 2.07 13.38
N PRO A 299 -6.26 3.42 13.43
CA PRO A 299 -7.40 4.25 13.01
C PRO A 299 -7.81 4.09 11.54
N TYR A 300 -7.03 3.41 10.71
CA TYR A 300 -7.44 3.10 9.33
C TYR A 300 -8.38 1.89 9.27
N GLY A 301 -8.26 0.96 10.22
CA GLY A 301 -9.11 -0.23 10.33
C GLY A 301 -10.47 0.00 10.99
N ASP A 302 -10.64 1.12 11.69
CA ASP A 302 -11.86 1.49 12.40
C ASP A 302 -12.87 2.21 11.45
N PRO A 303 -14.02 1.62 11.11
CA PRO A 303 -15.02 2.24 10.24
C PRO A 303 -15.61 3.56 10.77
N ASP A 304 -15.51 3.83 12.08
CA ASP A 304 -15.98 5.06 12.71
C ASP A 304 -14.91 6.17 12.72
N SER A 305 -13.67 5.85 12.37
CA SER A 305 -12.57 6.81 12.31
C SER A 305 -12.65 7.70 11.06
N PRO A 306 -12.33 9.00 11.17
CA PRO A 306 -12.22 9.88 10.00
C PRO A 306 -11.04 9.50 9.08
N LEU A 307 -10.14 8.62 9.53
CA LEU A 307 -9.02 8.09 8.76
C LEU A 307 -9.33 6.73 8.12
N TYR A 308 -10.52 6.17 8.31
CA TYR A 308 -10.86 4.84 7.80
C TYR A 308 -10.48 4.68 6.32
N THR A 309 -9.68 3.66 6.03
CA THR A 309 -9.29 3.28 4.67
C THR A 309 -9.09 1.78 4.63
N THR A 310 -9.40 1.17 3.50
CA THR A 310 -9.23 -0.28 3.33
C THR A 310 -7.93 -0.60 2.59
N CYS A 311 -7.50 -1.87 2.65
CA CYS A 311 -6.34 -2.34 1.89
C CYS A 311 -6.48 -2.01 0.40
N VAL A 312 -7.68 -2.22 -0.16
CA VAL A 312 -8.02 -1.91 -1.56
C VAL A 312 -7.92 -0.41 -1.85
N ASP A 313 -8.26 0.47 -0.91
CA ASP A 313 -8.18 1.92 -1.15
C ASP A 313 -6.74 2.39 -1.39
N CYS A 314 -5.77 1.80 -0.69
CA CYS A 314 -4.35 2.15 -0.78
C CYS A 314 -3.59 1.36 -1.86
N HIS A 315 -3.76 0.03 -1.89
CA HIS A 315 -2.97 -0.87 -2.72
C HIS A 315 -3.60 -1.14 -4.10
N MET A 316 -4.89 -0.86 -4.25
CA MET A 316 -5.62 -0.90 -5.52
C MET A 316 -6.25 0.48 -5.79
N PRO A 317 -5.44 1.54 -5.95
CA PRO A 317 -5.95 2.89 -6.13
C PRO A 317 -6.81 2.99 -7.40
N PRO A 318 -7.66 4.01 -7.52
CA PRO A 318 -8.44 4.21 -8.73
C PRO A 318 -7.58 4.24 -9.99
N SER A 319 -7.99 3.51 -11.03
CA SER A 319 -7.28 3.48 -12.31
C SER A 319 -7.52 4.75 -13.15
N GLY A 320 -8.54 5.52 -12.82
CA GLY A 320 -9.00 6.65 -13.63
C GLY A 320 -9.92 6.23 -14.78
N ALA A 321 -10.12 4.93 -15.01
CA ALA A 321 -11.07 4.42 -16.00
C ALA A 321 -12.51 4.68 -15.56
N ASN A 322 -13.37 5.06 -16.49
CA ASN A 322 -14.80 5.25 -16.25
C ASN A 322 -15.62 3.98 -16.53
N THR A 323 -15.01 2.92 -17.06
CA THR A 323 -15.62 1.61 -17.31
C THR A 323 -14.74 0.51 -16.72
N ALA A 324 -15.38 -0.59 -16.29
CA ALA A 324 -14.70 -1.77 -15.76
C ALA A 324 -14.21 -2.72 -16.87
N GLY A 325 -14.48 -2.40 -18.14
CA GLY A 325 -14.18 -3.27 -19.26
C GLY A 325 -14.98 -2.96 -20.51
N GLY A 326 -14.92 -3.86 -21.50
CA GLY A 326 -15.68 -3.78 -22.73
C GLY A 326 -15.58 -5.07 -23.53
N TRP A 327 -16.66 -5.43 -24.23
CA TRP A 327 -16.66 -6.56 -25.17
C TRP A 327 -17.32 -6.14 -26.48
N TYR A 328 -16.97 -6.80 -27.59
CA TYR A 328 -17.52 -6.53 -28.93
C TYR A 328 -19.05 -6.37 -28.90
N GLY A 329 -19.54 -5.12 -28.97
CA GLY A 329 -20.96 -4.76 -28.97
C GLY A 329 -21.62 -4.57 -27.58
N TYR A 330 -20.93 -4.85 -26.48
CA TYR A 330 -21.40 -4.62 -25.11
C TYR A 330 -20.49 -3.62 -24.38
N SER A 331 -21.04 -2.45 -24.06
CA SER A 331 -20.39 -1.47 -23.20
C SER A 331 -20.98 -1.55 -21.81
N PHE A 332 -20.10 -1.71 -20.83
CA PHE A 332 -20.44 -1.49 -19.44
C PHE A 332 -20.88 -0.03 -19.22
N PRO A 333 -21.70 0.26 -18.19
CA PRO A 333 -22.08 1.62 -17.88
C PRO A 333 -20.88 2.45 -17.42
N ASP A 334 -20.82 3.70 -17.90
CA ASP A 334 -19.92 4.71 -17.37
C ASP A 334 -20.20 4.94 -15.88
N ARG A 335 -19.14 4.99 -15.06
CA ARG A 335 -19.18 5.27 -13.63
C ARG A 335 -18.12 6.27 -13.21
N ASP A 336 -18.18 6.69 -11.94
CA ASP A 336 -17.16 7.53 -11.33
C ASP A 336 -15.78 6.86 -11.45
N THR A 337 -14.81 7.59 -11.98
CA THR A 337 -13.45 7.10 -12.24
C THR A 337 -12.71 6.69 -10.95
N LEU A 338 -13.21 7.09 -9.78
CA LEU A 338 -12.70 6.68 -8.48
C LEU A 338 -13.12 5.26 -8.06
N THR A 339 -14.01 4.61 -8.81
CA THR A 339 -14.60 3.30 -8.41
C THR A 339 -13.97 2.11 -9.12
N ILE A 340 -13.37 2.31 -10.29
CA ILE A 340 -12.60 1.26 -10.98
C ILE A 340 -11.19 1.25 -10.42
N ARG A 341 -10.76 0.09 -9.92
CA ARG A 341 -9.50 -0.05 -9.19
C ARG A 341 -8.43 -0.70 -10.05
N SER A 342 -7.20 -0.21 -9.90
CA SER A 342 -6.01 -0.85 -10.47
C SER A 342 -5.80 -2.23 -9.85
N HIS A 343 -5.30 -3.17 -10.65
CA HIS A 343 -4.96 -4.52 -10.20
C HIS A 343 -3.44 -4.76 -10.14
N ARG A 344 -2.64 -3.69 -10.11
CA ARG A 344 -1.18 -3.77 -9.94
C ARG A 344 -0.79 -4.24 -8.53
N ILE A 345 -1.64 -3.98 -7.54
CA ILE A 345 -1.51 -4.37 -6.13
C ILE A 345 -0.09 -4.07 -5.64
N GLU A 346 0.19 -2.78 -5.46
CA GLU A 346 1.56 -2.30 -5.24
C GLU A 346 1.95 -2.35 -3.76
N GLY A 347 3.13 -2.91 -3.46
CA GLY A 347 3.73 -2.91 -2.12
C GLY A 347 5.06 -2.15 -2.11
N THR A 348 6.18 -2.84 -2.34
CA THR A 348 7.53 -2.24 -2.26
C THR A 348 7.94 -1.47 -3.53
N THR A 349 7.04 -0.68 -4.11
CA THR A 349 7.38 0.23 -5.23
C THR A 349 8.01 1.52 -4.69
N ALA A 350 8.75 2.24 -5.53
CA ALA A 350 9.33 3.53 -5.14
C ALA A 350 8.26 4.50 -4.60
N ARG A 351 7.11 4.57 -5.29
CA ARG A 351 5.96 5.37 -4.85
C ARG A 351 5.51 5.02 -3.42
N CYS A 352 5.39 3.74 -3.08
CA CYS A 352 4.91 3.35 -1.76
C CYS A 352 5.98 3.58 -0.69
N LEU A 353 7.24 3.23 -0.97
CA LEU A 353 8.34 3.38 -0.02
C LEU A 353 8.66 4.85 0.29
N GLU A 354 8.68 5.73 -0.71
CA GLU A 354 8.93 7.17 -0.55
C GLU A 354 7.74 7.93 0.07
N ASN A 355 6.55 7.34 0.09
CA ASN A 355 5.36 7.95 0.69
C ASN A 355 5.04 7.40 2.08
N ALA A 356 5.58 6.23 2.47
CA ALA A 356 5.20 5.57 3.72
C ALA A 356 5.55 6.37 4.97
N LEU A 357 6.71 7.03 4.97
CA LEU A 357 7.29 7.70 6.14
C LEU A 357 7.71 9.13 5.82
N THR A 358 7.70 9.99 6.84
CA THR A 358 8.28 11.33 6.79
C THR A 358 9.48 11.43 7.74
N LEU A 359 10.63 11.88 7.23
CA LEU A 359 11.82 12.15 8.03
C LEU A 359 11.97 13.66 8.29
N GLN A 360 12.12 14.03 9.56
CA GLN A 360 12.42 15.39 10.00
C GLN A 360 13.76 15.40 10.75
N MET A 361 14.57 16.44 10.51
CA MET A 361 15.88 16.59 11.14
C MET A 361 16.09 18.03 11.60
N GLU A 362 16.49 18.19 12.86
CA GLU A 362 16.90 19.46 13.44
C GLU A 362 18.35 19.37 13.93
N SER A 363 19.21 20.24 13.41
CA SER A 363 20.63 20.25 13.74
C SER A 363 21.05 21.59 14.35
N ARG A 364 21.86 21.54 15.40
CA ARG A 364 22.36 22.74 16.11
C ARG A 364 23.76 22.52 16.68
N ILE A 365 24.51 23.61 16.79
CA ILE A 365 25.84 23.63 17.41
C ILE A 365 25.70 24.16 18.84
N LEU A 366 26.09 23.38 19.85
CA LEU A 366 26.08 23.77 21.26
C LEU A 366 27.39 23.35 21.91
N ASN A 367 28.07 24.25 22.62
CA ASN A 367 29.29 23.94 23.40
C ASN A 367 30.34 23.12 22.63
N GLN A 368 30.64 23.51 21.37
CA GLN A 368 31.56 22.76 20.48
C GLN A 368 31.13 21.30 20.20
N GLN A 369 29.83 21.02 20.23
CA GLN A 369 29.26 19.76 19.79
C GLN A 369 28.17 20.01 18.77
N LEU A 370 28.05 19.13 17.79
CA LEU A 370 26.93 19.08 16.87
C LEU A 370 25.86 18.18 17.49
N HIS A 371 24.68 18.73 17.71
CA HIS A 371 23.48 17.98 18.08
C HIS A 371 22.59 17.82 16.86
N VAL A 372 22.14 16.60 16.60
CA VAL A 372 21.20 16.25 15.53
C VAL A 372 20.05 15.50 16.15
N ASP A 373 18.85 16.04 16.08
CA ASP A 373 17.61 15.38 16.48
C ASP A 373 16.86 14.95 15.22
N ILE A 374 16.40 13.70 15.20
CA ILE A 374 15.69 13.08 14.08
C ILE A 374 14.34 12.58 14.58
N ARG A 375 13.32 12.80 13.76
CA ARG A 375 11.97 12.28 13.96
C ARG A 375 11.53 11.58 12.68
N ILE A 376 11.17 10.30 12.77
CA ILE A 376 10.61 9.54 11.66
C ILE A 376 9.16 9.23 12.01
N ILE A 377 8.26 9.60 11.11
CA ILE A 377 6.81 9.54 11.33
C ILE A 377 6.25 8.56 10.33
N ASN A 378 5.53 7.54 10.79
CA ASN A 378 4.65 6.77 9.93
C ASN A 378 3.34 7.52 9.78
N ASP A 379 3.15 8.25 8.70
CA ASP A 379 2.00 9.16 8.53
C ASP A 379 1.10 8.80 7.34
N GLN A 380 1.40 7.72 6.61
CA GLN A 380 0.65 7.30 5.42
C GLN A 380 0.36 5.80 5.36
N THR A 381 0.60 5.03 6.43
CA THR A 381 0.31 3.59 6.45
C THR A 381 -0.55 3.19 7.64
N GLY A 382 -1.45 2.23 7.41
CA GLY A 382 -2.30 1.64 8.45
C GLY A 382 -1.63 0.50 9.21
N HIS A 383 -0.46 0.04 8.79
CA HIS A 383 0.31 -1.02 9.42
C HIS A 383 1.70 -0.51 9.84
N HIS A 384 2.55 -1.35 10.42
CA HIS A 384 3.90 -0.94 10.81
C HIS A 384 4.79 -0.76 9.57
N VAL A 385 5.94 -0.09 9.71
CA VAL A 385 6.92 0.04 8.61
C VAL A 385 8.34 -0.29 9.10
N PRO A 386 9.08 -1.17 8.40
CA PRO A 386 8.64 -1.96 7.25
C PRO A 386 7.78 -3.15 7.69
N ASP A 387 6.76 -3.51 6.90
CA ASP A 387 5.91 -4.69 7.16
C ASP A 387 6.22 -5.87 6.24
N GLY A 388 5.50 -6.98 6.39
CA GLY A 388 5.63 -8.21 5.63
C GLY A 388 6.48 -9.26 6.38
N VAL A 389 6.93 -10.29 5.66
CA VAL A 389 7.80 -11.35 6.21
C VAL A 389 9.00 -10.77 6.99
N THR A 390 9.33 -11.38 8.14
CA THR A 390 10.25 -10.88 9.19
C THR A 390 11.74 -10.75 8.82
N VAL A 391 12.06 -10.59 7.53
CA VAL A 391 13.39 -10.23 7.01
C VAL A 391 13.45 -8.79 6.48
N ARG A 392 12.30 -8.11 6.34
CA ARG A 392 12.26 -6.70 5.92
C ARG A 392 12.85 -5.82 7.01
N ASN A 393 13.64 -4.83 6.60
CA ASN A 393 14.26 -3.89 7.53
C ASN A 393 14.45 -2.51 6.90
N MET A 394 14.55 -1.48 7.75
CA MET A 394 15.00 -0.15 7.36
C MET A 394 16.25 0.24 8.12
N VAL A 395 17.11 1.04 7.50
CA VAL A 395 18.29 1.62 8.14
C VAL A 395 18.17 3.14 8.10
N LEU A 396 18.14 3.77 9.26
CA LEU A 396 18.47 5.19 9.40
C LEU A 396 19.98 5.32 9.49
N LEU A 397 20.58 6.14 8.62
CA LEU A 397 21.97 6.55 8.68
C LEU A 397 22.08 8.04 8.95
N VAL A 398 22.95 8.42 9.89
CA VAL A 398 23.22 9.82 10.25
C VAL A 398 24.69 10.14 10.03
N GLU A 399 24.97 10.78 8.90
CA GLU A 399 26.32 11.05 8.43
C GLU A 399 26.66 12.52 8.72
N ALA A 400 27.55 12.77 9.68
CA ALA A 400 28.09 14.09 9.97
C ALA A 400 29.55 14.16 9.51
N ASN A 401 29.85 15.01 8.52
CA ASN A 401 31.17 15.12 7.91
C ASN A 401 31.69 16.56 7.94
N GLY A 402 33.00 16.71 8.14
CA GLY A 402 33.66 18.01 8.04
C GLY A 402 33.54 18.56 6.61
N ARG A 403 32.99 19.76 6.45
CA ARG A 403 32.65 20.34 5.13
C ARG A 403 33.84 20.51 4.19
N ARG A 404 35.05 20.72 4.72
CA ARG A 404 36.26 20.92 3.89
C ARG A 404 37.01 19.64 3.54
N ASN A 405 37.05 18.68 4.46
CA ASN A 405 37.88 17.48 4.35
C ASN A 405 37.05 16.21 4.06
N GLY A 406 35.72 16.31 4.14
CA GLY A 406 34.79 15.20 4.00
C GLY A 406 34.97 14.12 5.08
N GLN A 407 35.72 14.40 6.15
CA GLN A 407 36.03 13.38 7.16
C GLN A 407 34.84 13.22 8.12
N PRO A 408 34.43 11.99 8.45
CA PRO A 408 33.41 11.74 9.46
C PRO A 408 33.78 12.34 10.81
N LEU A 409 32.80 12.97 11.46
CA LEU A 409 32.92 13.40 12.84
C LEU A 409 32.77 12.20 13.77
N THR A 410 33.40 12.27 14.94
CA THR A 410 33.25 11.24 15.97
C THR A 410 31.93 11.42 16.69
N GLN A 411 31.08 10.38 16.70
CA GLN A 411 29.87 10.36 17.51
C GLN A 411 30.25 10.21 18.99
N LEU A 412 29.77 11.12 19.82
CA LEU A 412 29.93 11.12 21.27
C LEU A 412 28.74 10.45 21.98
N ARG A 413 27.53 10.60 21.43
CA ARG A 413 26.29 10.03 21.98
C ARG A 413 25.27 9.74 20.87
N GLY A 414 24.39 8.78 21.11
CA GLY A 414 23.27 8.42 20.24
C GLY A 414 23.30 6.94 19.90
N PRO A 415 22.28 6.44 19.21
CA PRO A 415 22.23 5.07 18.75
C PRO A 415 23.22 4.83 17.60
N VAL A 416 23.51 3.55 17.36
CA VAL A 416 24.24 3.06 16.20
C VAL A 416 23.41 1.95 15.53
N VAL A 417 23.62 1.76 14.24
CA VAL A 417 22.98 0.67 13.48
C VAL A 417 23.43 -0.68 14.06
N ASP A 418 22.46 -1.56 14.30
CA ASP A 418 22.68 -2.92 14.79
C ASP A 418 23.54 -3.77 13.82
N ASP A 419 24.16 -4.83 14.33
CA ASP A 419 25.00 -5.76 13.53
C ASP A 419 24.24 -6.37 12.34
N LEU A 420 22.92 -6.55 12.46
CA LEU A 420 22.05 -7.00 11.37
C LEU A 420 21.93 -5.99 10.20
N GLY A 421 22.34 -4.74 10.41
CA GLY A 421 22.56 -3.75 9.36
C GLY A 421 23.75 -4.06 8.44
N GLY A 422 24.52 -5.10 8.78
CA GLY A 422 25.63 -5.64 8.02
C GLY A 422 26.98 -5.24 8.61
N VAL A 423 27.74 -6.21 9.09
CA VAL A 423 29.12 -6.02 9.57
C VAL A 423 30.09 -6.13 8.39
N GLY A 424 30.87 -5.08 8.13
CA GLY A 424 31.77 -5.04 6.97
C GLY A 424 32.16 -3.63 6.55
N ASP A 425 32.41 -3.43 5.25
CA ASP A 425 32.77 -2.14 4.67
C ASP A 425 31.52 -1.27 4.41
N PRO A 426 31.38 -0.10 5.07
CA PRO A 426 30.29 0.84 4.79
C PRO A 426 30.16 1.27 3.33
N ALA A 427 31.27 1.33 2.59
CA ALA A 427 31.26 1.69 1.17
C ALA A 427 30.57 0.62 0.30
N GLN A 428 30.34 -0.57 0.84
CA GLN A 428 29.63 -1.69 0.19
C GLN A 428 28.25 -1.95 0.81
N GLY A 429 27.77 -1.06 1.68
CA GLY A 429 26.46 -1.18 2.31
C GLY A 429 26.43 -1.93 3.64
N TYR A 430 27.57 -2.22 4.25
CA TYR A 430 27.61 -2.82 5.59
C TYR A 430 27.63 -1.72 6.64
N PHE A 431 26.47 -1.46 7.25
CA PHE A 431 26.24 -0.25 8.02
C PHE A 431 26.34 -0.42 9.55
N ALA A 432 26.60 -1.62 10.04
CA ALA A 432 26.70 -1.90 11.47
C ALA A 432 27.69 -0.96 12.19
N GLY A 433 27.30 -0.48 13.36
CA GLY A 433 28.12 0.40 14.21
C GLY A 433 28.22 1.87 13.75
N LEU A 434 27.66 2.23 12.58
CA LEU A 434 27.57 3.63 12.16
C LEU A 434 26.46 4.37 12.93
N PRO A 435 26.55 5.71 13.08
CA PRO A 435 25.47 6.49 13.70
C PRO A 435 24.16 6.29 12.95
N GLY A 436 23.14 5.80 13.64
CA GLY A 436 21.89 5.40 13.01
C GLY A 436 21.08 4.38 13.82
N ILE A 437 20.06 3.80 13.19
CA ILE A 437 19.18 2.78 13.77
C ILE A 437 18.83 1.75 12.68
N LEU A 438 18.80 0.47 13.04
CA LEU A 438 18.13 -0.57 12.26
C LEU A 438 16.70 -0.75 12.79
N PHE A 439 15.69 -0.59 11.93
CA PHE A 439 14.30 -0.87 12.23
C PHE A 439 13.90 -2.22 11.64
N ALA A 440 13.52 -3.17 12.48
CA ALA A 440 13.10 -4.51 12.06
C ALA A 440 12.27 -5.20 13.17
N LYS A 441 11.67 -6.33 12.80
CA LYS A 441 11.18 -7.34 13.73
C LYS A 441 12.08 -8.56 13.64
N VAL A 442 12.69 -8.94 14.76
CA VAL A 442 13.65 -10.05 14.83
C VAL A 442 13.12 -11.10 15.78
N ASN A 443 13.03 -12.33 15.29
CA ASN A 443 12.56 -13.48 16.06
C ASN A 443 13.72 -14.28 16.65
N HIS A 444 13.44 -15.08 17.67
CA HIS A 444 14.37 -16.05 18.25
C HIS A 444 13.81 -17.48 18.23
N ASP A 445 14.72 -18.45 18.25
CA ASP A 445 14.41 -19.88 18.43
C ASP A 445 14.10 -20.21 19.91
N ALA A 446 13.76 -21.47 20.19
CA ALA A 446 13.44 -21.96 21.55
C ALA A 446 14.60 -21.82 22.55
N SER A 447 15.84 -21.65 22.06
CA SER A 447 17.04 -21.41 22.88
C SER A 447 17.30 -19.92 23.11
N GLY A 448 16.47 -19.03 22.53
CA GLY A 448 16.64 -17.58 22.60
C GLY A 448 17.68 -17.03 21.62
N ASN A 449 18.14 -17.82 20.65
CA ASN A 449 19.07 -17.34 19.62
C ASN A 449 18.30 -16.76 18.44
N GLY A 450 18.78 -15.66 17.89
CA GLY A 450 18.26 -15.04 16.66
C GLY A 450 19.39 -14.44 15.82
N PRO A 451 19.08 -13.96 14.60
CA PRO A 451 17.75 -13.94 13.99
C PRO A 451 17.31 -15.32 13.49
N THR A 452 16.08 -15.72 13.82
CA THR A 452 15.44 -16.97 13.35
C THR A 452 14.33 -16.65 12.37
N PHE A 453 14.15 -17.50 11.35
CA PHE A 453 13.04 -17.35 10.41
C PHE A 453 11.71 -17.74 11.08
N PHE A 454 10.59 -17.20 10.61
CA PHE A 454 9.31 -17.31 11.34
C PHE A 454 8.85 -18.76 11.54
N THR A 455 9.16 -19.67 10.62
CA THR A 455 8.72 -21.08 10.68
C THR A 455 9.23 -21.79 11.93
N ASP A 456 10.42 -21.44 12.42
CA ASP A 456 11.03 -22.02 13.63
C ASP A 456 11.10 -21.03 14.81
N ALA A 457 10.41 -19.88 14.68
CA ALA A 457 10.37 -18.87 15.71
C ALA A 457 9.47 -19.32 16.87
N THR A 458 9.91 -19.05 18.10
CA THR A 458 9.13 -19.30 19.33
C THR A 458 8.95 -18.03 20.17
N GLY A 459 9.47 -16.91 19.67
CA GLY A 459 9.27 -15.59 20.25
C GLY A 459 9.94 -14.48 19.45
N ILE A 460 9.66 -13.25 19.87
CA ILE A 460 10.22 -12.03 19.28
C ILE A 460 11.38 -11.56 20.17
N GLN A 461 12.58 -11.48 19.59
CA GLN A 461 13.76 -10.96 20.28
C GLN A 461 13.65 -9.45 20.49
N TRP A 462 13.20 -8.73 19.46
CA TRP A 462 12.80 -7.33 19.53
C TRP A 462 12.00 -6.94 18.27
N ASP A 463 11.14 -5.95 18.42
CA ASP A 463 10.44 -5.28 17.31
C ASP A 463 10.49 -3.78 17.57
N ASN A 464 11.21 -3.06 16.73
CA ASN A 464 11.27 -1.60 16.77
C ASN A 464 10.77 -0.98 15.47
N ARG A 465 10.02 -1.72 14.64
CA ARG A 465 9.36 -1.16 13.46
C ARG A 465 8.49 0.02 13.87
N ILE A 466 8.32 0.99 12.97
CA ILE A 466 7.55 2.19 13.28
C ILE A 466 6.07 1.83 13.13
N ALA A 467 5.36 1.80 14.25
CA ALA A 467 3.95 1.44 14.29
C ALA A 467 3.09 2.34 13.38
N ALA A 468 1.89 1.88 13.00
CA ALA A 468 0.93 2.68 12.25
C ALA A 468 0.65 4.01 12.97
N LEU A 469 0.80 5.14 12.27
CA LEU A 469 0.68 6.48 12.89
C LEU A 469 1.66 6.76 14.03
N GLY A 470 2.68 5.91 14.17
CA GLY A 470 3.72 5.97 15.18
C GLY A 470 4.89 6.86 14.78
N VAL A 471 5.77 7.09 15.75
CA VAL A 471 6.90 8.01 15.61
C VAL A 471 8.12 7.42 16.31
N ASP A 472 9.25 7.41 15.62
CA ASP A 472 10.57 7.26 16.22
C ASP A 472 11.21 8.64 16.45
N GLU A 473 11.83 8.83 17.60
CA GLU A 473 12.59 10.03 17.95
C GLU A 473 13.98 9.64 18.46
N SER A 474 15.02 10.14 17.80
CA SER A 474 16.42 9.84 18.14
C SER A 474 17.31 11.09 18.11
N SER A 475 18.33 11.08 18.97
CA SER A 475 19.26 12.22 19.13
C SER A 475 20.71 11.74 19.05
N TYR A 476 21.51 12.50 18.31
CA TYR A 476 22.92 12.25 18.07
C TYR A 476 23.75 13.45 18.51
N VAL A 477 24.91 13.18 19.10
CA VAL A 477 25.88 14.21 19.48
C VAL A 477 27.21 13.84 18.86
N PHE A 478 27.80 14.78 18.12
CA PHE A 478 29.10 14.61 17.48
C PHE A 478 30.10 15.63 17.99
N ASP A 479 31.36 15.22 18.06
CA ASP A 479 32.48 16.07 18.41
C ASP A 479 32.80 17.04 17.27
N LEU A 480 32.95 18.34 17.58
CA LEU A 480 33.41 19.34 16.62
C LEU A 480 34.88 19.67 16.89
N PRO A 481 35.82 19.19 16.07
CA PRO A 481 37.25 19.22 16.39
C PRO A 481 37.88 20.62 16.44
N SER A 482 37.21 21.67 15.94
CA SER A 482 37.66 23.06 16.14
C SER A 482 36.52 24.08 16.00
N GLU A 483 36.59 25.16 16.79
CA GLU A 483 35.72 26.33 16.61
C GLU A 483 35.94 26.91 15.20
N GLY A 484 34.93 26.77 14.33
CA GLY A 484 34.96 27.35 12.98
C GLY A 484 35.10 26.37 11.81
N ALA A 485 35.28 25.07 12.07
CA ALA A 485 35.21 24.07 11.01
C ALA A 485 33.75 23.80 10.63
N GLY A 486 33.37 24.16 9.40
CA GLY A 486 32.03 23.85 8.88
C GLY A 486 31.74 22.36 8.79
N VAL A 487 30.47 21.99 8.84
CA VAL A 487 29.98 20.60 8.88
C VAL A 487 28.79 20.45 7.94
N ASP A 488 28.73 19.29 7.28
CA ASP A 488 27.56 18.83 6.54
C ASP A 488 26.99 17.59 7.24
N VAL A 489 25.69 17.58 7.44
CA VAL A 489 24.92 16.49 8.03
C VAL A 489 23.94 15.97 7.00
N ARG A 490 23.87 14.66 6.86
CA ARG A 490 22.93 13.95 6.00
C ARG A 490 22.29 12.81 6.80
N ALA A 491 20.97 12.83 6.91
CA ALA A 491 20.19 11.71 7.41
C ALA A 491 19.50 11.00 6.25
N ARG A 492 19.64 9.68 6.15
CA ARG A 492 19.00 8.85 5.12
C ARG A 492 18.20 7.74 5.77
N LEU A 493 16.96 7.53 5.33
CA LEU A 493 16.17 6.36 5.67
C LEU A 493 16.11 5.43 4.46
N ILE A 494 16.56 4.19 4.65
CA ILE A 494 16.80 3.24 3.56
C ILE A 494 16.04 1.95 3.84
N TYR A 495 15.18 1.53 2.92
CA TYR A 495 14.50 0.24 2.98
C TYR A 495 15.35 -0.88 2.36
N ARG A 496 15.36 -2.05 2.99
CA ARG A 496 15.95 -3.29 2.48
C ARG A 496 14.93 -4.41 2.49
N ARG A 497 14.97 -5.23 1.45
CA ARG A 497 14.12 -6.42 1.33
C ARG A 497 14.58 -7.55 2.25
N ALA A 498 15.86 -7.63 2.57
CA ALA A 498 16.37 -8.66 3.48
C ALA A 498 17.54 -8.14 4.32
N PHE A 499 17.85 -8.84 5.42
CA PHE A 499 19.07 -8.58 6.17
C PHE A 499 20.31 -8.88 5.33
N ARG A 500 21.38 -8.10 5.55
CA ARG A 500 22.57 -8.19 4.71
C ARG A 500 23.22 -9.57 4.74
N PHE A 501 23.32 -10.18 5.93
CA PHE A 501 23.89 -11.53 6.08
C PHE A 501 23.13 -12.58 5.25
N LEU A 502 21.80 -12.45 5.14
CA LEU A 502 20.97 -13.39 4.39
C LEU A 502 21.17 -13.20 2.88
N VAL A 503 21.20 -11.95 2.42
CA VAL A 503 21.50 -11.61 1.02
C VAL A 503 22.85 -12.18 0.60
N ASP A 504 23.88 -12.00 1.43
CA ASP A 504 25.23 -12.49 1.14
C ASP A 504 25.30 -14.02 1.18
N ALA A 505 24.69 -14.65 2.19
CA ALA A 505 24.66 -16.10 2.30
C ALA A 505 23.95 -16.74 1.09
N LYS A 506 22.82 -16.18 0.66
CA LYS A 506 22.06 -16.61 -0.52
C LYS A 506 22.67 -16.14 -1.85
N GLY A 507 23.68 -15.28 -1.84
CA GLY A 507 24.25 -14.72 -3.07
C GLY A 507 23.22 -13.98 -3.94
N TRP A 508 22.19 -13.38 -3.34
CA TRP A 508 21.10 -12.77 -4.09
C TRP A 508 21.56 -11.50 -4.83
N THR A 509 21.35 -11.49 -6.14
CA THR A 509 21.61 -10.35 -7.03
C THR A 509 20.33 -9.75 -7.63
N GLU A 510 19.22 -10.48 -7.52
CA GLU A 510 17.91 -10.15 -8.07
C GLU A 510 16.80 -10.29 -7.02
N ASP A 511 15.64 -9.68 -7.28
CA ASP A 511 14.58 -9.43 -6.31
C ASP A 511 13.48 -10.52 -6.25
N GLY A 512 13.88 -11.78 -6.45
CA GLY A 512 13.00 -12.96 -6.52
C GLY A 512 12.19 -13.07 -7.82
N HIS A 513 12.03 -11.96 -8.55
CA HIS A 513 11.29 -11.85 -9.81
C HIS A 513 12.19 -11.54 -11.00
N GLY A 514 13.51 -11.67 -10.84
CA GLY A 514 14.49 -11.44 -11.89
C GLY A 514 14.90 -9.99 -12.13
N ARG A 515 14.52 -9.04 -11.26
CA ARG A 515 14.95 -7.62 -11.37
C ARG A 515 16.16 -7.37 -10.47
N PRO A 516 17.09 -6.47 -10.81
CA PRO A 516 18.25 -6.18 -9.98
C PRO A 516 17.88 -5.81 -8.53
N LEU A 517 18.58 -6.40 -7.56
CA LEU A 517 18.34 -6.18 -6.14
C LEU A 517 18.95 -4.86 -5.67
N ALA A 518 18.12 -3.88 -5.30
CA ALA A 518 18.57 -2.57 -4.80
C ALA A 518 19.49 -2.66 -3.56
N ASP A 519 19.28 -3.66 -2.70
CA ASP A 519 20.01 -3.89 -1.44
C ASP A 519 21.53 -4.03 -1.63
N ILE A 520 21.99 -4.39 -2.83
CA ILE A 520 23.41 -4.54 -3.16
C ILE A 520 23.93 -3.45 -4.12
N GLN A 521 23.07 -2.51 -4.54
CA GLN A 521 23.42 -1.52 -5.54
C GLN A 521 23.76 -0.16 -4.90
N PRO A 522 24.85 0.50 -5.32
CA PRO A 522 25.15 1.85 -4.87
C PRO A 522 24.12 2.85 -5.44
N PRO A 523 23.99 4.05 -4.83
CA PRO A 523 24.79 4.53 -3.69
C PRO A 523 24.17 4.23 -2.32
N HIS A 524 22.98 3.62 -2.28
CA HIS A 524 22.22 3.47 -1.03
C HIS A 524 22.27 2.05 -0.44
N PHE A 525 22.52 1.01 -1.25
CA PHE A 525 22.48 -0.38 -0.82
C PHE A 525 21.15 -0.72 -0.14
N GLY A 526 20.08 -0.41 -0.88
CA GLY A 526 18.68 -0.39 -0.47
C GLY A 526 17.93 0.72 -1.22
N HIS A 527 16.62 0.81 -1.01
CA HIS A 527 15.80 1.88 -1.58
C HIS A 527 15.80 3.10 -0.64
N LEU A 528 16.19 4.28 -1.14
CA LEU A 528 16.12 5.52 -0.35
C LEU A 528 14.66 5.94 -0.19
N MET A 529 14.14 5.90 1.02
CA MET A 529 12.77 6.32 1.33
C MET A 529 12.69 7.84 1.55
N GLU A 530 13.58 8.35 2.41
CA GLU A 530 13.58 9.76 2.82
C GLU A 530 15.00 10.25 3.10
N GLU A 531 15.20 11.56 2.96
CA GLU A 531 16.48 12.22 3.21
C GLU A 531 16.30 13.64 3.75
N ALA A 532 17.13 13.99 4.74
CA ALA A 532 17.30 15.36 5.18
C ALA A 532 18.79 15.75 5.19
N THR A 533 19.07 16.98 4.82
CA THR A 533 20.43 17.54 4.85
C THR A 533 20.46 18.85 5.61
N TRP A 534 21.59 19.11 6.26
CA TRP A 534 21.84 20.36 6.96
C TRP A 534 23.33 20.70 6.90
N SER A 535 23.64 21.97 6.69
CA SER A 535 25.02 22.44 6.60
C SER A 535 25.24 23.64 7.50
N TRP A 536 26.37 23.63 8.20
CA TRP A 536 26.88 24.78 8.93
C TRP A 536 28.24 25.22 8.36
N PRO A 537 28.39 26.47 7.91
CA PRO A 537 29.62 26.92 7.26
C PRO A 537 30.82 27.07 8.21
N GLY A 538 30.60 27.02 9.53
CA GLY A 538 31.59 27.36 10.54
C GLY A 538 31.41 28.81 11.05
N ALA A 539 32.02 29.13 12.19
CA ALA A 539 32.11 30.48 12.71
C ALA A 539 32.99 31.36 11.79
N THR A 540 32.39 32.33 11.10
CA THR A 540 33.13 33.39 10.39
C THR A 540 33.53 34.49 11.38
N ALA A 541 34.83 34.78 11.48
CA ALA A 541 35.27 36.07 12.00
C ALA A 541 34.76 37.17 11.05
N VAL A 542 34.08 38.20 11.59
CA VAL A 542 33.63 39.35 10.81
C VAL A 542 34.86 40.11 10.32
N THR A 543 35.17 39.99 9.03
CA THR A 543 35.99 40.96 8.30
C THR A 543 35.44 41.14 6.88
N GLY A 544 34.90 42.33 6.62
CA GLY A 544 34.88 43.01 5.32
C GLY A 544 34.15 42.33 4.15
N ALA A 545 33.07 42.96 3.70
CA ALA A 545 32.43 42.68 2.41
C ALA A 545 33.44 42.67 1.25
N THR A 546 33.46 41.61 0.42
CA THR A 546 32.89 41.56 -0.95
C THR A 546 33.20 40.21 -1.62
N ASP A 547 32.29 39.82 -2.51
CA ASP A 547 32.29 38.68 -3.47
C ASP A 547 31.94 37.27 -2.95
N ALA A 548 30.62 37.02 -2.95
CA ALA A 548 30.04 35.69 -2.92
C ALA A 548 30.28 34.96 -4.24
N GLY A 549 30.86 33.76 -4.17
CA GLY A 549 30.78 32.75 -5.22
C GLY A 549 29.32 32.31 -5.44
N PRO A 550 29.02 31.56 -6.52
CA PRO A 550 27.65 31.32 -6.93
C PRO A 550 26.90 30.44 -5.92
N ASN A 551 25.89 30.98 -5.23
CA ASN A 551 24.92 30.21 -4.46
C ASN A 551 24.18 29.27 -5.41
N ASP A 552 24.18 27.96 -5.19
CA ASP A 552 23.43 27.02 -6.03
C ASP A 552 21.90 27.25 -5.96
N LEU A 553 21.17 26.76 -6.97
CA LEU A 553 19.70 26.73 -6.93
C LEU A 553 19.23 25.90 -5.74
N SER A 554 18.37 26.45 -4.88
CA SER A 554 17.83 25.72 -3.72
C SER A 554 16.33 25.94 -3.55
N LEU A 555 15.62 24.88 -3.17
CA LEU A 555 14.19 24.87 -2.85
C LEU A 555 14.02 24.20 -1.48
N THR A 556 13.60 24.98 -0.48
CA THR A 556 13.40 24.46 0.88
C THR A 556 12.07 23.76 1.00
N GLN A 557 11.93 22.95 2.06
CA GLN A 557 10.64 22.46 2.49
C GLN A 557 9.71 23.64 2.81
N ASN A 558 8.44 23.54 2.40
CA ASN A 558 7.42 24.53 2.72
C ASN A 558 7.14 24.51 4.23
N TYR A 559 6.83 25.66 4.83
CA TYR A 559 6.49 25.73 6.25
C TYR A 559 5.26 26.61 6.50
N PRO A 560 4.27 26.12 7.28
CA PRO A 560 4.21 24.78 7.89
C PRO A 560 4.06 23.65 6.86
N ASN A 561 4.42 22.41 7.24
CA ASN A 561 4.10 21.19 6.50
C ASN A 561 3.92 20.04 7.51
N PRO A 562 2.71 19.45 7.67
CA PRO A 562 1.48 19.72 6.93
C PRO A 562 0.94 21.14 7.17
N PHE A 563 0.11 21.67 6.25
CA PHE A 563 -0.40 23.05 6.35
C PHE A 563 -1.92 23.14 6.20
N ASN A 564 -2.53 24.16 6.83
CA ASN A 564 -3.96 24.47 6.74
C ASN A 564 -4.23 25.98 6.83
N PRO A 565 -4.82 26.63 5.79
CA PRO A 565 -4.65 26.32 4.38
C PRO A 565 -3.41 27.01 3.81
N GLN A 566 -2.60 27.69 4.62
CA GLN A 566 -1.48 28.50 4.15
C GLN A 566 -0.11 27.90 4.50
N THR A 567 0.79 27.91 3.53
CA THR A 567 2.21 27.58 3.70
C THR A 567 3.11 28.59 3.01
N THR A 568 4.31 28.82 3.55
CA THR A 568 5.36 29.60 2.90
C THR A 568 6.31 28.67 2.15
N ILE A 569 6.59 28.95 0.88
CA ILE A 569 7.64 28.29 0.10
C ILE A 569 8.82 29.25 -0.03
N ARG A 570 10.04 28.79 0.29
CA ARG A 570 11.27 29.58 0.17
C ARG A 570 12.22 28.92 -0.83
N TYR A 571 12.91 29.73 -1.62
CA TYR A 571 13.87 29.26 -2.61
C TYR A 571 14.95 30.30 -2.89
N GLU A 572 16.13 29.88 -3.34
CA GLU A 572 17.22 30.76 -3.75
C GLU A 572 17.60 30.51 -5.20
N ILE A 573 17.85 31.58 -5.96
CA ILE A 573 18.29 31.49 -7.35
C ILE A 573 19.72 32.04 -7.55
N PRO A 574 20.61 31.29 -8.23
CA PRO A 574 22.04 31.59 -8.37
C PRO A 574 22.33 32.83 -9.22
N LYS A 575 21.49 33.07 -10.22
CA LYS A 575 21.68 34.07 -11.28
C LYS A 575 20.33 34.68 -11.64
N PRO A 576 20.28 35.95 -12.06
CA PRO A 576 19.06 36.55 -12.57
C PRO A 576 18.56 35.77 -13.79
N GLY A 577 17.25 35.49 -13.86
CA GLY A 577 16.70 34.70 -14.94
C GLY A 577 15.20 34.41 -14.79
N ARG A 578 14.65 33.68 -15.75
CA ARG A 578 13.25 33.23 -15.71
C ARG A 578 13.09 32.13 -14.65
N VAL A 579 12.17 32.33 -13.73
CA VAL A 579 11.79 31.41 -12.65
C VAL A 579 10.37 30.92 -12.87
N VAL A 580 10.16 29.61 -12.78
CA VAL A 580 8.84 28.99 -12.82
C VAL A 580 8.68 28.10 -11.59
N LEU A 581 7.70 28.41 -10.74
CA LEU A 581 7.33 27.61 -9.58
C LEU A 581 5.88 27.16 -9.73
N GLN A 582 5.66 25.85 -9.75
CA GLN A 582 4.37 25.23 -10.05
C GLN A 582 4.04 24.13 -9.05
N VAL A 583 2.76 24.02 -8.70
CA VAL A 583 2.22 22.93 -7.89
C VAL A 583 1.51 21.93 -8.80
N HIS A 584 1.70 20.65 -8.51
CA HIS A 584 1.14 19.50 -9.21
C HIS A 584 0.45 18.57 -8.23
N ASN A 585 -0.58 17.85 -8.68
CA ASN A 585 -1.12 16.71 -7.95
C ASN A 585 -0.25 15.45 -8.17
N LEU A 586 -0.61 14.35 -7.52
CA LEU A 586 0.12 13.08 -7.62
C LEU A 586 0.05 12.43 -9.01
N LEU A 587 -0.93 12.79 -9.84
CA LEU A 587 -1.02 12.37 -11.24
C LEU A 587 -0.06 13.15 -12.16
N GLY A 588 0.73 14.08 -11.61
CA GLY A 588 1.61 14.96 -12.37
C GLY A 588 0.87 16.12 -13.05
N GLU A 589 -0.43 16.27 -12.83
CA GLU A 589 -1.20 17.37 -13.40
C GLU A 589 -0.89 18.66 -12.64
N ARG A 590 -0.58 19.73 -13.39
CA ARG A 590 -0.33 21.05 -12.81
C ARG A 590 -1.63 21.64 -12.27
N VAL A 591 -1.70 21.85 -10.96
CA VAL A 591 -2.86 22.43 -10.27
C VAL A 591 -2.77 23.95 -10.12
N ARG A 592 -1.56 24.50 -9.99
CA ARG A 592 -1.34 25.95 -9.80
C ARG A 592 0.02 26.39 -10.29
N THR A 593 0.11 27.54 -10.97
CA THR A 593 1.37 28.27 -11.14
C THR A 593 1.50 29.34 -10.06
N LEU A 594 2.57 29.29 -9.28
CA LEU A 594 2.84 30.24 -8.19
C LEU A 594 3.76 31.38 -8.65
N VAL A 595 4.74 31.07 -9.52
CA VAL A 595 5.68 32.05 -10.09
C VAL A 595 5.91 31.70 -11.56
N ALA A 596 5.96 32.71 -12.44
CA ALA A 596 6.32 32.56 -13.84
C ALA A 596 6.90 33.87 -14.43
N GLU A 597 7.96 34.39 -13.83
CA GLU A 597 8.52 35.72 -14.14
C GLU A 597 10.05 35.74 -14.13
N HIS A 598 10.66 36.89 -14.45
CA HIS A 598 12.10 37.09 -14.28
C HIS A 598 12.39 37.60 -12.86
N GLN A 599 13.31 36.94 -12.16
CA GLN A 599 13.73 37.32 -10.81
C GLN A 599 15.24 37.57 -10.75
N THR A 600 15.67 38.42 -9.81
CA THR A 600 17.09 38.69 -9.53
C THR A 600 17.71 37.58 -8.68
N ALA A 601 19.02 37.36 -8.78
CA ALA A 601 19.75 36.45 -7.90
C ALA A 601 19.48 36.75 -6.41
N GLY A 602 19.40 35.70 -5.59
CA GLY A 602 19.14 35.79 -4.15
C GLY A 602 17.95 34.96 -3.66
N SER A 603 17.59 35.15 -2.40
CA SER A 603 16.52 34.41 -1.72
C SER A 603 15.15 35.03 -1.97
N HIS A 604 14.16 34.17 -2.25
CA HIS A 604 12.78 34.51 -2.54
C HIS A 604 11.84 33.68 -1.66
N HIS A 605 10.64 34.19 -1.42
CA HIS A 605 9.59 33.43 -0.75
C HIS A 605 8.20 33.88 -1.20
N LEU A 606 7.22 32.98 -1.10
CA LEU A 606 5.81 33.29 -1.33
C LEU A 606 4.93 32.44 -0.43
N THR A 607 3.69 32.87 -0.23
CA THR A 607 2.66 32.08 0.46
C THR A 607 1.73 31.43 -0.57
N TRP A 608 1.43 30.15 -0.38
CA TRP A 608 0.37 29.45 -1.09
C TRP A 608 -0.76 29.09 -0.12
N ASP A 609 -2.00 29.19 -0.58
CA ASP A 609 -3.22 29.06 0.22
C ASP A 609 -4.02 27.78 -0.08
N GLY A 610 -3.39 26.79 -0.73
CA GLY A 610 -4.02 25.50 -1.03
C GLY A 610 -5.13 25.58 -2.08
N ARG A 611 -5.11 26.61 -2.95
CA ARG A 611 -6.07 26.77 -4.06
C ARG A 611 -5.46 26.46 -5.42
N ASP A 612 -6.30 25.98 -6.32
CA ASP A 612 -5.97 25.73 -7.73
C ASP A 612 -5.93 27.03 -8.56
N GLU A 613 -5.61 26.92 -9.85
CA GLU A 613 -5.56 28.04 -10.80
C GLU A 613 -6.89 28.84 -10.88
N ALA A 614 -8.03 28.16 -10.70
CA ALA A 614 -9.37 28.76 -10.73
C ALA A 614 -9.80 29.35 -9.37
N GLY A 615 -8.93 29.33 -8.35
CA GLY A 615 -9.23 29.81 -7.00
C GLY A 615 -10.09 28.85 -6.18
N ARG A 616 -10.31 27.63 -6.65
CA ARG A 616 -11.04 26.59 -5.92
C ARG A 616 -10.12 25.95 -4.90
N GLN A 617 -10.71 25.58 -3.78
CA GLN A 617 -10.04 24.84 -2.72
C GLN A 617 -9.68 23.43 -3.22
N LEU A 618 -8.42 23.03 -3.05
CA LEU A 618 -7.94 21.69 -3.38
C LEU A 618 -8.36 20.67 -2.32
N ALA A 619 -8.40 19.37 -2.61
CA ALA A 619 -8.67 18.36 -1.57
C ALA A 619 -7.52 18.29 -0.54
N ALA A 620 -7.77 17.74 0.64
CA ALA A 620 -6.67 17.33 1.51
C ALA A 620 -5.85 16.23 0.80
N GLY A 621 -4.54 16.23 0.99
CA GLY A 621 -3.64 15.29 0.34
C GLY A 621 -2.30 15.89 -0.07
N THR A 622 -1.48 15.05 -0.70
CA THR A 622 -0.11 15.39 -1.09
C THR A 622 -0.07 16.11 -2.43
N TYR A 623 0.72 17.18 -2.48
CA TYR A 623 1.01 17.96 -3.67
C TYR A 623 2.52 18.06 -3.87
N LEU A 624 2.96 18.13 -5.13
CA LEU A 624 4.37 18.35 -5.48
C LEU A 624 4.55 19.78 -5.96
N TYR A 625 5.56 20.49 -5.48
CA TYR A 625 5.95 21.79 -6.04
C TYR A 625 7.31 21.71 -6.71
N ARG A 626 7.36 22.25 -7.94
CA ARG A 626 8.49 22.19 -8.86
C ARG A 626 8.99 23.58 -9.14
N LEU A 627 10.24 23.85 -8.78
CA LEU A 627 10.98 25.06 -9.12
C LEU A 627 11.87 24.81 -10.34
N GLN A 628 11.79 25.67 -11.34
CA GLN A 628 12.67 25.70 -12.49
C GLN A 628 13.28 27.09 -12.64
N ALA A 629 14.61 27.16 -12.64
CA ALA A 629 15.36 28.40 -12.81
C ALA A 629 16.73 28.12 -13.47
N SER A 630 17.51 29.18 -13.69
CA SER A 630 18.93 29.02 -14.05
C SER A 630 19.63 28.22 -12.94
N GLY A 631 20.18 27.05 -13.27
CA GLY A 631 20.77 26.13 -12.29
C GLY A 631 20.08 24.76 -12.20
N GLY A 632 18.87 24.61 -12.74
CA GLY A 632 18.21 23.31 -12.87
C GLY A 632 16.73 23.30 -12.49
N VAL A 633 16.26 22.12 -12.11
CA VAL A 633 14.89 21.86 -11.64
C VAL A 633 14.98 21.20 -10.28
N GLN A 634 14.23 21.69 -9.30
CA GLN A 634 14.06 21.05 -7.99
C GLN A 634 12.59 20.81 -7.70
N MET A 635 12.30 19.72 -6.97
CA MET A 635 10.96 19.35 -6.57
C MET A 635 10.93 19.00 -5.09
N ARG A 636 9.80 19.26 -4.44
CA ARG A 636 9.53 18.92 -3.05
C ARG A 636 8.05 18.53 -2.90
N LYS A 637 7.74 17.72 -1.90
CA LYS A 637 6.36 17.32 -1.55
C LYS A 637 5.82 18.22 -0.44
N MET A 638 4.50 18.42 -0.40
CA MET A 638 3.81 19.10 0.68
C MET A 638 2.45 18.44 0.95
N LEU A 639 2.02 18.44 2.21
CA LEU A 639 0.77 17.85 2.66
C LEU A 639 -0.23 18.95 3.06
N LEU A 640 -1.31 19.07 2.31
CA LEU A 640 -2.44 19.93 2.65
C LEU A 640 -3.40 19.15 3.53
N ILE A 641 -3.70 19.66 4.73
CA ILE A 641 -4.73 19.13 5.62
C ILE A 641 -5.90 20.12 5.71
N ARG A 642 -7.10 19.60 5.97
CA ARG A 642 -8.36 20.38 5.99
C ARG A 642 -9.02 20.30 7.35
#